data_AF-A0A060YD09-F1
#
_entry.id   AF-A0A060YD09-F1
#
_cell.length_a   1.000
_cell.length_b   1.000
_cell.length_c   1.000
_cell.angle_alpha   90.00
_cell.angle_beta   90.00
_cell.angle_gamma   90.00
#
_symmetry.space_group_name_H-M   'P 1'
#
loop_
_entity.id
_entity.type
_entity.pdbx_description
1 polymer ?
#
loop_
_entity_poly.entity_id
_entity_poly.type
_entity_poly.pdbx_seq_one_letter_code
_entity_poly.pdbx_strand_id
1 'polypeptide(L)'
;MKQYIHSALETTTNQSGITRQQQTQHAFKPPDLTEKIQSDLHLFTTSNEDRRDGEKFNFLVAVIPDVTFPGSRIGLYQNGRLIGRNFKLGSKPNPAEVTEIKQTSFSLKFPQSKVMSPVKYRIEYTAESDVQWTVGYLPPGPGSVGPDQCNTCKLPGLKPDTKYQVRYSAVDSSSMSDFSTVTMVKTNPRSTPGQPCVKLVDGEDVRVTWRMAEEEDGGPVLRYAVEFKEAGLEGWSRVSTTGPERTCTLSQTSSTCYRVRVSAVYGEGDTSKPSTETDIPVKVWSIDLSQRKASFLLEVLKLQPEKKPVELKGWSDDESEVRSFLQCLPYISQLSFNDNDLVYFLRKNREQAEQFAALFQAHGFTLSLGGELPRQTCTSVGRILALCTSGVKLGLTPSKISLRGASILFRHPLMLHNLILNEIMTVKLTRLLATGRVSAPIGVEEISLVIENSQLSEDVLSRVLSSVASLLRVWTVQSLDLTKCTIHGHSLILLLGHRGPLKLKLCPDTLQQLAVVVHEARDKDLTHSFLKKVGGDLTSCRLDWEVLLSLLQYSNQHITVNLRENRLSERNITDLRPFLGRIILKSVERNLLLLFLHCYSASKIQPGATALLGALQHRLDFSSSVDLSTKDQGKPLCLSSADCKAIARVLKQSRYVTELILRDCEISDRALRKLLLKIPRRVNLSPSKAILVQLVQTCNKKNAVHHAGSLVRALGGEMDLSETMLDQKACSSLALVLEYSKGLSELDLSRCQLTDHHLQPLLAHLHKVQVLDLSHNAISNCLSKKILKAVSTSKGHTVWLTNNRMTAKPCSCRHR
;
A
#
# COMPACT_ATOMS: atom_id res chain seq x y z
N MET A 1 14.49 -69.86 -16.25
CA MET A 1 15.96 -69.91 -16.44
C MET A 1 16.66 -70.98 -15.58
N LYS A 2 16.30 -71.18 -14.29
CA LYS A 2 16.87 -72.29 -13.47
C LYS A 2 16.57 -73.72 -13.98
N GLN A 3 15.44 -73.94 -14.65
CA GLN A 3 15.06 -75.28 -15.14
C GLN A 3 15.86 -75.76 -16.38
N TYR A 4 16.43 -74.86 -17.19
CA TYR A 4 17.07 -75.26 -18.46
C TYR A 4 18.58 -75.58 -18.30
N ILE A 5 19.23 -75.02 -17.26
CA ILE A 5 20.63 -75.32 -16.94
C ILE A 5 20.77 -76.75 -16.41
N HIS A 6 19.79 -77.24 -15.64
CA HIS A 6 19.78 -78.62 -15.12
C HIS A 6 19.64 -79.66 -16.25
N SER A 7 18.78 -79.36 -17.25
CA SER A 7 18.53 -80.25 -18.39
C SER A 7 19.74 -80.43 -19.32
N ALA A 8 20.57 -79.40 -19.49
CA ALA A 8 21.77 -79.48 -20.32
C ALA A 8 22.94 -80.23 -19.65
N LEU A 9 23.01 -80.23 -18.32
CA LEU A 9 24.00 -81.00 -17.56
C LEU A 9 23.65 -82.49 -17.48
N GLU A 10 22.36 -82.82 -17.36
CA GLU A 10 21.87 -84.21 -17.30
C GLU A 10 21.99 -84.96 -18.64
N THR A 11 21.92 -84.24 -19.77
CA THR A 11 22.07 -84.83 -21.11
C THR A 11 23.51 -85.19 -21.46
N THR A 12 24.51 -84.56 -20.83
CA THR A 12 25.93 -84.95 -20.95
C THR A 12 26.35 -86.13 -20.07
N THR A 13 25.56 -86.51 -19.06
CA THR A 13 25.88 -87.62 -18.15
C THR A 13 25.36 -88.99 -18.59
N ASN A 14 24.50 -89.08 -19.62
CA ASN A 14 23.83 -90.32 -20.02
C ASN A 14 24.28 -90.91 -21.37
N GLN A 15 25.53 -90.64 -21.79
CA GLN A 15 26.18 -91.42 -22.86
C GLN A 15 27.59 -91.83 -22.44
N SER A 16 27.73 -92.99 -21.82
CA SER A 16 28.97 -93.77 -21.88
C SER A 16 28.71 -95.26 -21.63
N GLY A 17 28.32 -95.95 -22.71
CA GLY A 17 28.71 -97.35 -22.90
C GLY A 17 30.03 -97.36 -23.67
N ILE A 18 31.02 -98.10 -23.14
CA ILE A 18 32.18 -98.68 -23.84
C ILE A 18 33.50 -97.85 -23.85
N THR A 19 34.46 -98.42 -23.11
CA THR A 19 35.94 -98.36 -23.16
C THR A 19 36.75 -97.15 -22.71
N ARG A 20 37.69 -97.48 -21.79
CA ARG A 20 38.91 -96.78 -21.36
C ARG A 20 39.64 -96.06 -22.52
N GLN A 21 39.93 -94.78 -22.33
CA GLN A 21 41.28 -94.22 -22.38
C GLN A 21 41.28 -92.82 -21.76
N GLN A 22 42.22 -92.57 -20.85
CA GLN A 22 42.44 -91.28 -20.19
C GLN A 22 42.91 -90.24 -21.23
N GLN A 23 42.10 -89.22 -21.48
CA GLN A 23 42.57 -87.90 -21.88
C GLN A 23 41.94 -86.87 -20.93
N THR A 24 42.80 -86.15 -20.23
CA THR A 24 42.47 -85.03 -19.33
C THR A 24 41.67 -83.96 -20.06
N GLN A 25 40.34 -83.99 -19.95
CA GLN A 25 39.50 -82.81 -20.18
C GLN A 25 39.39 -82.05 -18.86
N HIS A 26 39.96 -80.84 -18.82
CA HIS A 26 39.66 -79.88 -17.75
C HIS A 26 38.13 -79.71 -17.66
N ALA A 27 37.59 -79.93 -16.47
CA ALA A 27 36.17 -79.68 -16.19
C ALA A 27 35.83 -78.22 -16.55
N PHE A 28 34.92 -78.06 -17.49
CA PHE A 28 34.40 -76.77 -17.94
C PHE A 28 33.67 -76.11 -16.77
N LYS A 29 34.27 -75.11 -16.13
CA LYS A 29 33.61 -74.32 -15.09
C LYS A 29 32.85 -73.19 -15.80
N PRO A 30 31.50 -73.17 -15.81
CA PRO A 30 30.79 -72.00 -16.32
C PRO A 30 31.20 -70.78 -15.48
N PRO A 31 31.46 -69.61 -16.08
CA PRO A 31 31.84 -68.44 -15.32
C PRO A 31 30.71 -68.01 -14.42
N ASP A 32 31.06 -67.53 -13.23
CA ASP A 32 30.13 -66.97 -12.26
C ASP A 32 29.33 -65.85 -12.91
N LEU A 33 28.05 -66.14 -13.18
CA LEU A 33 27.10 -65.12 -13.58
C LEU A 33 26.73 -64.34 -12.31
N THR A 34 27.52 -63.31 -11.98
CA THR A 34 27.32 -62.45 -10.79
C THR A 34 25.84 -62.07 -10.62
N GLU A 35 25.34 -61.99 -9.37
CA GLU A 35 23.95 -61.60 -9.07
C GLU A 35 23.53 -60.30 -9.78
N LYS A 36 24.48 -59.36 -9.93
CA LYS A 36 24.30 -58.13 -10.72
C LYS A 36 23.89 -58.41 -12.17
N ILE A 37 24.56 -59.35 -12.86
CA ILE A 37 24.25 -59.70 -14.25
C ILE A 37 22.88 -60.35 -14.36
N GLN A 38 22.48 -61.18 -13.39
CA GLN A 38 21.14 -61.77 -13.35
C GLN A 38 20.05 -60.71 -13.15
N SER A 39 20.28 -59.75 -12.26
CA SER A 39 19.38 -58.62 -12.02
C SER A 39 19.26 -57.71 -13.25
N ASP A 40 20.37 -57.38 -13.88
CA ASP A 40 20.41 -56.53 -15.08
C ASP A 40 19.72 -57.19 -16.29
N LEU A 41 19.88 -58.51 -16.46
CA LEU A 41 19.19 -59.28 -17.49
C LEU A 41 17.68 -59.35 -17.23
N HIS A 42 17.27 -59.52 -15.97
CA HIS A 42 15.86 -59.48 -15.60
C HIS A 42 15.25 -58.10 -15.90
N LEU A 43 15.94 -57.03 -15.52
CA LEU A 43 15.54 -55.64 -15.80
C LEU A 43 15.43 -55.34 -17.30
N PHE A 44 16.36 -55.84 -18.12
CA PHE A 44 16.32 -55.68 -19.58
C PHE A 44 15.11 -56.37 -20.21
N THR A 45 14.81 -57.60 -19.78
CA THR A 45 13.65 -58.36 -20.27
C THR A 45 12.35 -57.68 -19.90
N THR A 46 12.15 -57.31 -18.62
CA THR A 46 10.94 -56.59 -18.17
C THR A 46 10.77 -55.26 -18.90
N SER A 47 11.86 -54.53 -19.13
CA SER A 47 11.77 -53.26 -19.88
C SER A 47 11.29 -53.47 -21.31
N ASN A 48 11.58 -54.60 -21.97
CA ASN A 48 11.26 -54.89 -23.37
C ASN A 48 9.95 -55.66 -23.60
N GLU A 49 9.41 -56.33 -22.58
CA GLU A 49 8.12 -56.99 -22.62
C GLU A 49 6.93 -56.01 -22.73
N ASP A 50 7.08 -54.77 -22.25
CA ASP A 50 6.03 -53.72 -22.26
C ASP A 50 5.76 -53.07 -23.65
N ARG A 51 6.16 -53.71 -24.76
CA ARG A 51 5.78 -53.23 -26.11
C ARG A 51 4.28 -53.39 -26.30
N ARG A 52 3.59 -52.29 -26.62
CA ARG A 52 2.12 -52.19 -26.66
C ARG A 52 1.41 -52.97 -27.78
N ASP A 53 2.15 -53.75 -28.56
CA ASP A 53 1.59 -54.62 -29.60
C ASP A 53 1.65 -56.04 -29.05
N GLY A 54 0.48 -56.67 -28.82
CA GLY A 54 0.27 -57.89 -28.04
C GLY A 54 0.96 -59.19 -28.48
N GLU A 55 2.11 -59.12 -29.14
CA GLU A 55 3.02 -60.23 -29.34
C GLU A 55 3.95 -60.39 -28.12
N LYS A 56 3.80 -61.48 -27.36
CA LYS A 56 4.75 -61.86 -26.32
C LYS A 56 6.11 -62.17 -26.96
N PHE A 57 7.05 -61.24 -26.89
CA PHE A 57 8.41 -61.46 -27.35
C PHE A 57 9.16 -62.35 -26.35
N ASN A 58 9.34 -63.63 -26.67
CA ASN A 58 10.13 -64.54 -25.86
C ASN A 58 11.62 -64.33 -26.17
N PHE A 59 12.34 -63.68 -25.25
CA PHE A 59 13.79 -63.56 -25.33
C PHE A 59 14.47 -64.70 -24.58
N LEU A 60 15.32 -65.46 -25.27
CA LEU A 60 16.18 -66.46 -24.63
C LEU A 60 17.57 -65.87 -24.46
N VAL A 61 18.09 -65.90 -23.23
CA VAL A 61 19.45 -65.49 -22.92
C VAL A 61 20.23 -66.74 -22.60
N ALA A 62 21.20 -67.08 -23.45
CA ALA A 62 22.03 -68.26 -23.28
C ALA A 62 23.51 -67.88 -23.18
N VAL A 63 24.23 -68.58 -22.32
CA VAL A 63 25.69 -68.49 -22.23
C VAL A 63 26.27 -69.45 -23.27
N ILE A 64 26.84 -68.90 -24.33
CA ILE A 64 27.44 -69.68 -25.42
C ILE A 64 28.95 -69.78 -25.16
N PRO A 65 29.51 -70.98 -25.00
CA PRO A 65 30.95 -71.19 -25.01
C PRO A 65 31.49 -71.06 -26.43
N ASP A 66 32.47 -70.17 -26.65
CA ASP A 66 33.12 -69.97 -27.94
C ASP A 66 34.44 -70.75 -27.99
N VAL A 67 34.62 -71.59 -29.00
CA VAL A 67 35.82 -72.43 -29.15
C VAL A 67 37.01 -71.63 -29.70
N THR A 68 36.75 -70.45 -30.30
CA THR A 68 37.78 -69.60 -30.93
C THR A 68 38.34 -68.51 -30.03
N PHE A 69 37.66 -68.18 -28.93
CA PHE A 69 38.12 -67.25 -27.89
C PHE A 69 37.71 -67.79 -26.51
N PRO A 70 38.65 -68.03 -25.57
CA PRO A 70 38.30 -68.60 -24.28
C PRO A 70 37.51 -67.60 -23.42
N GLY A 71 36.18 -67.77 -23.35
CA GLY A 71 35.27 -67.00 -22.51
C GLY A 71 33.80 -67.27 -22.81
N SER A 72 32.93 -67.12 -21.79
CA SER A 72 31.49 -67.23 -21.96
C SER A 72 30.87 -65.95 -22.50
N ARG A 73 29.98 -66.09 -23.48
CA ARG A 73 29.33 -64.95 -24.15
C ARG A 73 27.82 -65.04 -23.98
N ILE A 74 27.18 -63.91 -23.69
CA ILE A 74 25.72 -63.84 -23.58
C ILE A 74 25.13 -63.60 -24.98
N GLY A 75 24.35 -64.56 -25.47
CA GLY A 75 23.61 -64.48 -26.72
C GLY A 75 22.13 -64.15 -26.48
N LEU A 76 21.61 -63.14 -27.18
CA LEU A 76 20.21 -62.74 -27.15
C LEU A 76 19.47 -63.36 -28.33
N TYR A 77 18.43 -64.13 -28.04
CA TYR A 77 17.56 -64.76 -29.03
C TYR A 77 16.18 -64.15 -28.97
N GLN A 78 15.57 -63.87 -30.13
CA GLN A 78 14.15 -63.50 -30.25
C GLN A 78 13.51 -64.48 -31.22
N ASN A 79 12.39 -65.09 -30.84
CA ASN A 79 11.67 -66.07 -31.67
C ASN A 79 12.58 -67.18 -32.24
N GLY A 80 13.51 -67.68 -31.41
CA GLY A 80 14.45 -68.75 -31.78
C GLY A 80 15.61 -68.34 -32.69
N ARG A 81 15.67 -67.09 -33.17
CA ARG A 81 16.81 -66.56 -33.93
C ARG A 81 17.73 -65.73 -33.05
N LEU A 82 19.04 -65.93 -33.21
CA LEU A 82 20.07 -65.16 -32.50
C LEU A 82 20.14 -63.75 -33.10
N ILE A 83 19.83 -62.75 -32.28
CA ILE A 83 19.76 -61.34 -32.68
C ILE A 83 21.01 -60.56 -32.26
N GLY A 84 21.64 -60.95 -31.15
CA GLY A 84 22.85 -60.30 -30.68
C GLY A 84 23.85 -61.30 -30.12
N ARG A 85 25.10 -61.24 -30.60
CA ARG A 85 26.26 -61.94 -30.01
C ARG A 85 27.02 -60.92 -29.16
N ASN A 86 27.23 -61.22 -27.87
CA ASN A 86 27.83 -60.33 -26.87
C ASN A 86 26.91 -59.21 -26.38
N PHE A 87 25.89 -59.55 -25.58
CA PHE A 87 25.27 -58.55 -24.73
C PHE A 87 26.35 -57.92 -23.83
N LYS A 88 26.72 -56.67 -24.11
CA LYS A 88 27.57 -55.84 -23.25
C LYS A 88 26.65 -54.86 -22.55
N LEU A 89 26.63 -54.87 -21.21
CA LEU A 89 26.08 -53.76 -20.45
C LEU A 89 26.86 -52.50 -20.83
N GLY A 90 26.17 -51.51 -21.38
CA GLY A 90 26.79 -50.27 -21.83
C GLY A 90 27.41 -49.49 -20.67
N SER A 91 28.38 -48.63 -20.97
CA SER A 91 28.95 -47.69 -20.00
C SER A 91 27.86 -46.80 -19.39
N LYS A 92 28.03 -46.46 -18.11
CA LYS A 92 27.17 -45.53 -17.38
C LYS A 92 26.95 -44.24 -18.18
N PRO A 93 25.69 -43.87 -18.52
CA PRO A 93 25.41 -42.66 -19.26
C PRO A 93 25.62 -41.43 -18.37
N ASN A 94 25.86 -40.29 -19.01
CA ASN A 94 25.94 -39.00 -18.33
C ASN A 94 24.61 -38.69 -17.62
N PRO A 95 24.61 -37.92 -16.51
CA PRO A 95 23.37 -37.50 -15.86
C PRO A 95 22.47 -36.70 -16.81
N ALA A 96 21.16 -36.79 -16.60
CA ALA A 96 20.20 -35.99 -17.36
C ALA A 96 20.28 -34.52 -16.92
N GLU A 97 20.17 -33.61 -17.88
CA GLU A 97 20.12 -32.17 -17.60
C GLU A 97 18.69 -31.77 -17.23
N VAL A 98 18.49 -31.10 -16.11
CA VAL A 98 17.18 -30.57 -15.73
C VAL A 98 16.96 -29.25 -16.44
N THR A 99 15.99 -29.17 -17.35
CA THR A 99 15.76 -27.97 -18.18
C THR A 99 14.69 -27.06 -17.60
N GLU A 100 13.71 -27.61 -16.89
CA GLU A 100 12.61 -26.85 -16.33
C GLU A 100 12.19 -27.48 -15.01
N ILE A 101 11.98 -26.65 -13.99
CA ILE A 101 11.49 -27.08 -12.68
C ILE A 101 10.23 -26.27 -12.39
N LYS A 102 9.14 -26.98 -12.09
CA LYS A 102 7.86 -26.42 -11.68
C LYS A 102 7.48 -26.93 -10.28
N GLN A 103 6.31 -26.52 -9.79
CA GLN A 103 5.85 -26.90 -8.44
C GLN A 103 5.55 -28.40 -8.34
N THR A 104 4.95 -28.99 -9.37
CA THR A 104 4.48 -30.39 -9.37
C THR A 104 5.12 -31.24 -10.47
N SER A 105 6.12 -30.70 -11.18
CA SER A 105 6.80 -31.40 -12.26
C SER A 105 8.19 -30.84 -12.52
N PHE A 106 9.05 -31.62 -13.17
CA PHE A 106 10.28 -31.11 -13.78
C PHE A 106 10.53 -31.81 -15.11
N SER A 107 11.27 -31.14 -15.98
CA SER A 107 11.63 -31.61 -17.31
C SER A 107 13.11 -32.00 -17.36
N LEU A 108 13.40 -33.21 -17.84
CA LEU A 108 14.73 -33.77 -18.03
C LEU A 108 15.08 -33.79 -19.51
N LYS A 109 16.30 -33.42 -19.85
CA LYS A 109 16.90 -33.56 -21.18
C LYS A 109 18.02 -34.57 -21.14
N PHE A 110 17.93 -35.58 -22.00
CA PHE A 110 18.90 -36.66 -22.06
C PHE A 110 20.01 -36.31 -23.06
N PRO A 111 21.30 -36.44 -22.65
CA PRO A 111 22.42 -36.23 -23.56
C PRO A 111 22.40 -37.24 -24.70
N GLN A 112 22.69 -36.79 -25.93
CA GLN A 112 22.87 -37.68 -27.07
C GLN A 112 24.06 -38.60 -26.84
N SER A 113 23.83 -39.91 -26.90
CA SER A 113 24.88 -40.91 -26.78
C SER A 113 25.57 -41.12 -28.14
N LYS A 114 26.91 -41.10 -28.15
CA LYS A 114 27.72 -41.45 -29.33
C LYS A 114 27.95 -42.96 -29.48
N VAL A 115 27.61 -43.74 -28.45
CA VAL A 115 27.91 -45.17 -28.32
C VAL A 115 26.67 -46.04 -28.56
N MET A 116 25.47 -45.49 -28.34
CA MET A 116 24.19 -46.19 -28.41
C MET A 116 23.12 -45.27 -28.99
N SER A 117 22.25 -45.76 -29.86
CA SER A 117 21.06 -45.05 -30.35
C SER A 117 19.81 -45.56 -29.60
N PRO A 118 19.41 -44.94 -28.46
CA PRO A 118 18.36 -45.49 -27.62
C PRO A 118 16.99 -45.42 -28.28
N VAL A 119 16.27 -46.54 -28.20
CA VAL A 119 14.88 -46.71 -28.64
C VAL A 119 13.90 -46.39 -27.49
N LYS A 120 14.36 -46.22 -26.24
CA LYS A 120 13.58 -45.66 -25.11
C LYS A 120 14.49 -45.31 -23.94
N TYR A 121 13.96 -44.49 -23.02
CA TYR A 121 14.58 -44.22 -21.72
C TYR A 121 13.70 -44.78 -20.59
N ARG A 122 14.32 -45.49 -19.66
CA ARG A 122 13.70 -45.92 -18.39
C ARG A 122 14.18 -44.99 -17.29
N ILE A 123 13.24 -44.33 -16.64
CA ILE A 123 13.50 -43.28 -15.64
C ILE A 123 13.01 -43.80 -14.30
N GLU A 124 13.87 -43.70 -13.29
CA GLU A 124 13.52 -43.97 -11.90
C GLU A 124 13.64 -42.69 -11.09
N TYR A 125 12.61 -42.37 -10.32
CA TYR A 125 12.63 -41.25 -9.40
C TYR A 125 12.01 -41.61 -8.05
N THR A 126 12.52 -41.01 -6.98
CA THR A 126 11.99 -41.15 -5.62
C THR A 126 12.16 -39.86 -4.83
N ALA A 127 11.25 -39.57 -3.91
CA ALA A 127 11.44 -38.46 -2.98
C ALA A 127 12.55 -38.85 -1.99
N GLU A 128 13.36 -37.89 -1.53
CA GLU A 128 14.47 -38.16 -0.59
C GLU A 128 13.98 -38.79 0.73
N SER A 129 12.72 -38.58 1.09
CA SER A 129 12.06 -39.18 2.25
C SER A 129 11.58 -40.62 2.04
N ASP A 130 11.50 -41.08 0.80
CA ASP A 130 10.86 -42.33 0.42
C ASP A 130 11.90 -43.42 0.11
N VAL A 131 11.56 -44.68 0.37
CA VAL A 131 12.48 -45.82 0.22
C VAL A 131 12.35 -46.51 -1.15
N GLN A 132 11.24 -46.29 -1.85
CA GLN A 132 10.89 -47.01 -3.08
C GLN A 132 10.99 -46.11 -4.32
N TRP A 133 11.61 -46.62 -5.38
CA TRP A 133 11.73 -45.94 -6.67
C TRP A 133 10.47 -46.13 -7.51
N THR A 134 9.94 -45.04 -8.03
CA THR A 134 8.85 -45.06 -9.02
C THR A 134 9.46 -45.10 -10.41
N VAL A 135 8.93 -45.95 -11.29
CA VAL A 135 9.48 -46.22 -12.63
C VAL A 135 8.56 -45.61 -13.70
N GLY A 136 9.14 -44.84 -14.62
CA GLY A 136 8.48 -44.33 -15.82
C GLY A 136 9.20 -44.75 -17.11
N TYR A 137 8.45 -44.90 -18.21
CA TYR A 137 8.95 -45.29 -19.53
C TYR A 137 8.56 -44.28 -20.61
N LEU A 138 9.47 -43.99 -21.54
CA LEU A 138 9.21 -43.15 -22.72
C LEU A 138 9.76 -43.76 -24.01
N PRO A 139 8.94 -43.96 -25.07
CA PRO A 139 9.43 -44.16 -26.43
C PRO A 139 9.82 -42.81 -27.07
N PRO A 140 10.83 -42.75 -27.97
CA PRO A 140 10.97 -41.65 -28.92
C PRO A 140 9.74 -41.72 -29.84
N GLY A 141 9.03 -40.60 -29.97
CA GLY A 141 7.71 -40.56 -30.61
C GLY A 141 7.70 -41.14 -32.04
N PRO A 142 6.62 -41.81 -32.47
CA PRO A 142 6.48 -42.23 -33.85
C PRO A 142 6.01 -41.05 -34.72
N GLY A 143 6.78 -40.72 -35.76
CA GLY A 143 6.31 -39.89 -36.87
C GLY A 143 6.67 -38.41 -36.79
N SER A 144 7.92 -38.05 -37.06
CA SER A 144 8.29 -36.75 -37.66
C SER A 144 9.60 -36.93 -38.40
N VAL A 145 9.56 -36.82 -39.72
CA VAL A 145 10.75 -36.76 -40.57
C VAL A 145 11.41 -35.40 -40.33
N GLY A 146 12.40 -35.35 -39.45
CA GLY A 146 13.23 -34.16 -39.17
C GLY A 146 14.41 -34.52 -38.24
N PRO A 147 15.53 -33.78 -38.27
CA PRO A 147 16.79 -34.23 -37.63
C PRO A 147 16.84 -34.13 -36.10
N ASP A 148 15.79 -33.62 -35.42
CA ASP A 148 15.81 -33.40 -33.98
C ASP A 148 14.98 -34.45 -33.24
N GLN A 149 15.65 -35.53 -32.83
CA GLN A 149 15.12 -36.50 -31.86
C GLN A 149 14.77 -35.76 -30.55
N CYS A 150 13.51 -35.81 -30.13
CA CYS A 150 13.04 -35.16 -28.91
C CYS A 150 13.61 -35.88 -27.66
N ASN A 151 14.69 -35.33 -27.11
CA ASN A 151 15.41 -35.90 -25.96
C ASN A 151 14.89 -35.39 -24.60
N THR A 152 13.67 -34.84 -24.53
CA THR A 152 13.13 -34.21 -23.31
C THR A 152 11.93 -34.96 -22.74
N CYS A 153 11.86 -35.11 -21.41
CA CYS A 153 10.79 -35.76 -20.65
C CYS A 153 10.29 -34.87 -19.52
N LYS A 154 8.97 -34.60 -19.46
CA LYS A 154 8.32 -33.99 -18.28
C LYS A 154 7.85 -35.09 -17.33
N LEU A 155 8.24 -35.02 -16.07
CA LEU A 155 7.73 -35.89 -14.99
C LEU A 155 6.64 -35.14 -14.19
N PRO A 156 5.35 -35.46 -14.37
CA PRO A 156 4.25 -34.83 -13.64
C PRO A 156 3.93 -35.54 -12.32
N GLY A 157 3.13 -34.90 -11.46
CA GLY A 157 2.55 -35.51 -10.26
C GLY A 157 3.45 -35.51 -9.02
N LEU A 158 4.44 -34.62 -8.97
CA LEU A 158 5.39 -34.51 -7.87
C LEU A 158 4.86 -33.58 -6.76
N LYS A 159 5.35 -33.78 -5.53
CA LYS A 159 5.05 -32.92 -4.38
C LYS A 159 5.85 -31.60 -4.49
N PRO A 160 5.23 -30.44 -4.22
CA PRO A 160 5.92 -29.15 -4.14
C PRO A 160 6.98 -29.09 -3.03
N ASP A 161 7.96 -28.19 -3.19
CA ASP A 161 9.08 -27.95 -2.27
C ASP A 161 9.84 -29.23 -1.82
N THR A 162 9.77 -30.30 -2.61
CA THR A 162 10.27 -31.63 -2.24
C THR A 162 11.50 -31.98 -3.07
N LYS A 163 12.51 -32.58 -2.43
CA LYS A 163 13.72 -33.04 -3.09
C LYS A 163 13.50 -34.45 -3.64
N TYR A 164 13.84 -34.64 -4.90
CA TYR A 164 13.76 -35.89 -5.63
C TYR A 164 15.14 -36.35 -6.08
N GLN A 165 15.38 -37.65 -5.94
CA GLN A 165 16.48 -38.37 -6.54
C GLN A 165 16.01 -38.96 -7.87
N VAL A 166 16.76 -38.74 -8.94
CA VAL A 166 16.40 -39.20 -10.28
C VAL A 166 17.59 -39.89 -10.94
N ARG A 167 17.35 -41.03 -11.58
CA ARG A 167 18.33 -41.71 -12.43
C ARG A 167 17.65 -42.29 -13.66
N TYR A 168 18.40 -42.49 -14.74
CA TYR A 168 17.84 -43.08 -15.95
C TYR A 168 18.82 -44.07 -16.59
N SER A 169 18.27 -44.96 -17.41
CA SER A 169 19.03 -45.89 -18.25
C SER A 169 18.51 -45.82 -19.69
N ALA A 170 19.44 -45.83 -20.64
CA ALA A 170 19.15 -45.85 -22.07
C ALA A 170 18.94 -47.30 -22.53
N VAL A 171 17.87 -47.55 -23.29
CA VAL A 171 17.54 -48.89 -23.80
C VAL A 171 17.41 -48.85 -25.32
N ASP A 172 18.15 -49.73 -25.99
CA ASP A 172 18.10 -49.98 -27.43
C ASP A 172 17.42 -51.34 -27.71
N SER A 173 17.16 -51.64 -28.98
CA SER A 173 16.62 -52.88 -29.53
C SER A 173 17.29 -54.16 -29.02
N SER A 174 18.57 -54.12 -28.67
CA SER A 174 19.35 -55.30 -28.24
C SER A 174 20.27 -55.05 -27.05
N SER A 175 20.26 -53.87 -26.43
CA SER A 175 21.15 -53.53 -25.31
C SER A 175 20.55 -52.49 -24.34
N MET A 176 21.10 -52.40 -23.13
CA MET A 176 20.74 -51.40 -22.12
C MET A 176 22.00 -50.89 -21.40
N SER A 177 22.04 -49.59 -21.09
CA SER A 177 23.11 -49.01 -20.27
C SER A 177 22.92 -49.32 -18.79
N ASP A 178 24.00 -49.21 -18.00
CA ASP A 178 23.86 -48.99 -16.56
C ASP A 178 23.08 -47.69 -16.28
N PHE A 179 22.60 -47.48 -15.05
CA PHE A 179 21.94 -46.24 -14.66
C PHE A 179 22.92 -45.07 -14.60
N SER A 180 22.46 -43.88 -14.98
CA SER A 180 23.18 -42.63 -14.75
C SER A 180 23.50 -42.40 -13.27
N THR A 181 24.39 -41.46 -12.97
CA THR A 181 24.50 -40.96 -11.59
C THR A 181 23.18 -40.32 -11.18
N VAL A 182 22.84 -40.44 -9.89
CA VAL A 182 21.64 -39.81 -9.34
C VAL A 182 21.75 -38.29 -9.47
N THR A 183 20.72 -37.68 -10.03
CA THR A 183 20.54 -36.23 -10.14
C THR A 183 19.55 -35.80 -9.07
N MET A 184 19.93 -34.79 -8.27
CA MET A 184 19.07 -34.21 -7.24
C MET A 184 18.28 -33.05 -7.84
N VAL A 185 16.96 -33.09 -7.71
CA VAL A 185 16.07 -32.03 -8.21
C VAL A 185 15.11 -31.63 -7.10
N LYS A 186 15.01 -30.34 -6.80
CA LYS A 186 14.02 -29.82 -5.84
C LYS A 186 12.91 -29.11 -6.60
N THR A 187 11.67 -29.53 -6.43
CA THR A 187 10.50 -28.84 -7.01
C THR A 187 10.31 -27.46 -6.39
N ASN A 188 9.68 -26.56 -7.14
CA ASN A 188 9.41 -25.21 -6.63
C ASN A 188 8.35 -25.26 -5.51
N PRO A 189 8.39 -24.35 -4.52
CA PRO A 189 7.33 -24.23 -3.53
C PRO A 189 6.03 -23.70 -4.18
N ARG A 190 4.89 -23.94 -3.51
CA ARG A 190 3.62 -23.32 -3.88
C ARG A 190 3.72 -21.80 -3.86
N SER A 191 3.05 -21.14 -4.81
CA SER A 191 2.93 -19.68 -4.85
C SER A 191 2.26 -19.16 -3.57
N THR A 192 2.76 -18.07 -3.02
CA THR A 192 2.19 -17.45 -1.83
C THR A 192 1.08 -16.46 -2.20
N PRO A 193 0.01 -16.32 -1.39
CA PRO A 193 -0.97 -15.26 -1.58
C PRO A 193 -0.33 -13.86 -1.51
N GLY A 194 -1.00 -12.88 -2.10
CA GLY A 194 -0.58 -11.48 -1.95
C GLY A 194 -0.68 -11.00 -0.49
N GLN A 195 0.04 -9.93 -0.16
CA GLN A 195 -0.05 -9.30 1.16
C GLN A 195 -1.52 -8.98 1.50
N PRO A 196 -2.02 -9.36 2.70
CA PRO A 196 -3.41 -9.12 3.08
C PRO A 196 -3.69 -7.63 3.24
N CYS A 197 -4.88 -7.21 2.81
CA CYS A 197 -5.47 -5.90 3.01
C CYS A 197 -6.55 -5.99 4.10
N VAL A 198 -6.44 -5.15 5.13
CA VAL A 198 -7.30 -5.18 6.31
C VAL A 198 -8.26 -3.99 6.30
N LYS A 199 -9.55 -4.23 6.56
CA LYS A 199 -10.59 -3.19 6.72
C LYS A 199 -11.43 -3.47 7.97
N LEU A 200 -11.70 -2.43 8.75
CA LEU A 200 -12.60 -2.49 9.91
C LEU A 200 -14.06 -2.56 9.45
N VAL A 201 -14.85 -3.45 10.04
CA VAL A 201 -16.29 -3.63 9.82
C VAL A 201 -16.98 -3.54 11.18
N ASP A 202 -17.97 -2.66 11.32
CA ASP A 202 -18.84 -2.54 12.50
C ASP A 202 -18.13 -2.54 13.87
N GLY A 203 -17.07 -1.74 14.01
CA GLY A 203 -16.45 -1.37 15.29
C GLY A 203 -15.61 -2.45 15.99
N GLU A 204 -15.89 -3.74 15.75
CA GLU A 204 -15.23 -4.86 16.44
C GLU A 204 -14.75 -5.98 15.50
N ASP A 205 -15.31 -6.08 14.28
CA ASP A 205 -14.95 -7.11 13.30
C ASP A 205 -13.90 -6.60 12.30
N VAL A 206 -12.98 -7.48 11.94
CA VAL A 206 -11.93 -7.18 10.95
C VAL A 206 -12.12 -8.03 9.71
N ARG A 207 -12.33 -7.36 8.57
CA ARG A 207 -12.36 -8.01 7.26
C ARG A 207 -10.98 -7.99 6.63
N VAL A 208 -10.42 -9.18 6.45
CA VAL A 208 -9.13 -9.42 5.80
C VAL A 208 -9.38 -9.90 4.38
N THR A 209 -8.77 -9.26 3.39
CA THR A 209 -8.87 -9.60 1.97
C THR A 209 -7.48 -9.75 1.35
N TRP A 210 -7.28 -10.63 0.37
CA TRP A 210 -5.95 -10.83 -0.24
C TRP A 210 -6.05 -11.15 -1.72
N ARG A 211 -4.91 -11.05 -2.43
CA ARG A 211 -4.80 -11.51 -3.81
C ARG A 211 -4.51 -13.00 -3.85
N MET A 212 -5.09 -13.67 -4.84
CA MET A 212 -4.88 -15.10 -5.09
C MET A 212 -3.40 -15.37 -5.38
N ALA A 213 -2.93 -16.56 -5.02
CA ALA A 213 -1.62 -17.05 -5.45
C ALA A 213 -1.69 -17.44 -6.94
N GLU A 214 -0.84 -16.86 -7.79
CA GLU A 214 -0.81 -17.18 -9.22
C GLU A 214 -0.32 -18.62 -9.44
N GLU A 215 -1.10 -19.44 -10.14
CA GLU A 215 -0.75 -20.84 -10.44
C GLU A 215 -0.82 -21.14 -11.93
N GLU A 216 0.25 -21.75 -12.46
CA GLU A 216 0.27 -22.32 -13.82
C GLU A 216 0.07 -23.85 -13.85
N ASP A 217 0.46 -24.62 -12.82
CA ASP A 217 0.58 -26.10 -12.90
C ASP A 217 0.18 -26.88 -11.61
N GLY A 218 -0.65 -26.31 -10.72
CA GLY A 218 -0.82 -26.79 -9.31
C GLY A 218 -2.18 -27.40 -8.87
N GLY A 219 -3.25 -27.27 -9.65
CA GLY A 219 -4.62 -27.57 -9.20
C GLY A 219 -5.21 -26.48 -8.29
N PRO A 220 -6.53 -26.26 -8.25
CA PRO A 220 -7.13 -25.05 -7.65
C PRO A 220 -6.93 -24.96 -6.14
N VAL A 221 -6.73 -23.75 -5.62
CA VAL A 221 -6.77 -23.46 -4.19
C VAL A 221 -8.12 -23.90 -3.63
N LEU A 222 -8.13 -24.78 -2.62
CA LEU A 222 -9.36 -25.29 -2.02
C LEU A 222 -9.91 -24.32 -0.97
N ARG A 223 -9.00 -23.77 -0.14
CA ARG A 223 -9.30 -22.81 0.93
C ARG A 223 -8.04 -22.04 1.31
N TYR A 224 -8.20 -21.03 2.15
CA TYR A 224 -7.09 -20.27 2.74
C TYR A 224 -7.04 -20.47 4.25
N ALA A 225 -5.83 -20.46 4.79
CA ALA A 225 -5.55 -20.38 6.21
C ALA A 225 -5.14 -18.95 6.54
N VAL A 226 -5.97 -18.26 7.32
CA VAL A 226 -5.70 -16.94 7.85
C VAL A 226 -5.11 -17.12 9.24
N GLU A 227 -3.84 -16.77 9.39
CA GLU A 227 -3.14 -16.83 10.65
C GLU A 227 -3.01 -15.43 11.22
N PHE A 228 -3.39 -15.25 12.48
CA PHE A 228 -3.26 -13.98 13.18
C PHE A 228 -2.57 -14.17 14.52
N LYS A 229 -1.81 -13.16 14.91
CA LYS A 229 -1.00 -13.18 16.12
C LYS A 229 -0.96 -11.80 16.75
N GLU A 230 -1.19 -11.74 18.06
CA GLU A 230 -1.00 -10.53 18.86
C GLU A 230 0.49 -10.24 19.06
N ALA A 231 0.88 -8.97 18.88
CA ALA A 231 2.24 -8.53 19.09
C ALA A 231 2.71 -8.78 20.53
N GLY A 232 3.77 -9.60 20.69
CA GLY A 232 4.39 -9.89 22.00
C GLY A 232 3.97 -11.23 22.63
N LEU A 233 2.97 -11.93 22.10
CA LEU A 233 2.65 -13.31 22.50
C LEU A 233 3.44 -14.34 21.66
N GLU A 234 3.48 -15.60 22.08
CA GLU A 234 4.03 -16.71 21.30
C GLU A 234 2.90 -17.50 20.60
N GLY A 235 3.17 -18.03 19.41
CA GLY A 235 2.19 -18.80 18.61
C GLY A 235 1.31 -17.97 17.66
N TRP A 236 0.81 -18.60 16.61
CA TRP A 236 -0.17 -18.04 15.66
C TRP A 236 -1.51 -18.75 15.85
N SER A 237 -2.59 -17.98 15.94
CA SER A 237 -3.95 -18.50 15.87
C SER A 237 -4.35 -18.66 14.42
N ARG A 238 -5.11 -19.71 14.08
CA ARG A 238 -5.45 -20.05 12.70
C ARG A 238 -6.96 -20.19 12.51
N VAL A 239 -7.49 -19.49 11.51
CA VAL A 239 -8.86 -19.64 10.99
C VAL A 239 -8.77 -20.07 9.53
N SER A 240 -9.66 -20.97 9.09
CA SER A 240 -9.71 -21.43 7.70
C SER A 240 -10.99 -20.95 7.03
N THR A 241 -10.90 -20.58 5.76
CA THR A 241 -12.09 -20.29 4.94
C THR A 241 -12.84 -21.58 4.61
N THR A 242 -14.15 -21.47 4.37
CA THR A 242 -15.02 -22.58 3.97
C THR A 242 -14.80 -23.03 2.52
N GLY A 243 -14.21 -22.16 1.69
CA GLY A 243 -13.86 -22.42 0.29
C GLY A 243 -12.77 -21.48 -0.23
N PRO A 244 -12.63 -21.30 -1.56
CA PRO A 244 -11.58 -20.47 -2.19
C PRO A 244 -11.81 -18.96 -2.06
N GLU A 245 -12.68 -18.55 -1.13
CA GLU A 245 -12.99 -17.15 -0.88
C GLU A 245 -11.73 -16.39 -0.45
N ARG A 246 -11.56 -15.20 -1.00
CA ARG A 246 -10.39 -14.32 -0.77
C ARG A 246 -10.68 -13.28 0.32
N THR A 247 -11.59 -13.62 1.22
CA THR A 247 -12.04 -12.78 2.31
C THR A 247 -12.27 -13.64 3.55
N CYS A 248 -11.96 -13.09 4.71
CA CYS A 248 -12.24 -13.70 6.00
C CYS A 248 -12.59 -12.58 6.99
N THR A 249 -13.64 -12.80 7.79
CA THR A 249 -13.98 -11.91 8.90
C THR A 249 -13.45 -12.53 10.18
N LEU A 250 -12.63 -11.77 10.91
CA LEU A 250 -12.13 -12.12 12.23
C LEU A 250 -12.97 -11.35 13.26
N SER A 251 -13.75 -12.09 14.04
CA SER A 251 -14.46 -11.58 15.21
C SER A 251 -13.60 -11.88 16.43
N GLN A 252 -13.37 -10.91 17.33
CA GLN A 252 -12.45 -10.91 18.49
C GLN A 252 -11.08 -10.22 18.32
N THR A 253 -10.95 -9.21 17.44
CA THR A 253 -9.71 -8.40 17.36
C THR A 253 -9.68 -7.19 18.31
N SER A 254 -10.48 -7.20 19.38
CA SER A 254 -10.64 -6.07 20.32
C SER A 254 -9.44 -5.87 21.26
N SER A 255 -8.51 -6.82 21.32
CA SER A 255 -7.31 -6.78 22.16
C SER A 255 -6.02 -6.76 21.32
N THR A 256 -5.47 -5.56 21.07
CA THR A 256 -4.11 -5.23 20.55
C THR A 256 -3.78 -5.36 19.05
N CYS A 257 -2.54 -4.97 18.70
CA CYS A 257 -1.92 -5.00 17.38
C CYS A 257 -1.77 -6.44 16.89
N TYR A 258 -2.80 -6.96 16.25
CA TYR A 258 -2.68 -8.22 15.53
C TYR A 258 -1.88 -8.02 14.26
N ARG A 259 -0.99 -8.97 13.97
CA ARG A 259 -0.47 -9.19 12.63
C ARG A 259 -1.26 -10.32 12.00
N VAL A 260 -1.56 -10.18 10.73
CA VAL A 260 -2.23 -11.21 9.95
C VAL A 260 -1.37 -11.62 8.76
N ARG A 261 -1.34 -12.91 8.48
CA ARG A 261 -0.73 -13.49 7.29
C ARG A 261 -1.64 -14.59 6.75
N VAL A 262 -1.50 -14.91 5.47
CA VAL A 262 -2.41 -15.83 4.80
C VAL A 262 -1.62 -16.86 3.98
N SER A 263 -2.05 -18.11 4.07
CA SER A 263 -1.49 -19.25 3.32
C SER A 263 -2.58 -19.91 2.48
N ALA A 264 -2.25 -20.33 1.26
CA ALA A 264 -3.15 -21.11 0.41
C ALA A 264 -3.09 -22.60 0.79
N VAL A 265 -4.24 -23.28 0.78
CA VAL A 265 -4.39 -24.71 1.11
C VAL A 265 -4.90 -25.46 -0.12
N TYR A 266 -4.16 -26.49 -0.53
CA TYR A 266 -4.42 -27.28 -1.74
C TYR A 266 -4.88 -28.72 -1.45
N GLY A 267 -4.74 -29.16 -0.20
CA GLY A 267 -5.10 -30.50 0.26
C GLY A 267 -4.64 -30.71 1.70
N GLU A 268 -4.80 -31.92 2.23
CA GLU A 268 -4.26 -32.25 3.55
C GLU A 268 -2.73 -32.25 3.51
N GLY A 269 -2.11 -31.42 4.35
CA GLY A 269 -0.65 -31.26 4.42
C GLY A 269 -0.01 -30.43 3.28
N ASP A 270 -0.75 -30.09 2.22
CA ASP A 270 -0.26 -29.24 1.12
C ASP A 270 -0.69 -27.77 1.32
N THR A 271 0.23 -26.96 1.85
CA THR A 271 0.03 -25.54 2.13
C THR A 271 1.19 -24.69 1.61
N SER A 272 0.86 -23.51 1.07
CA SER A 272 1.89 -22.54 0.68
C SER A 272 2.62 -21.99 1.89
N LYS A 273 3.78 -21.36 1.64
CA LYS A 273 4.37 -20.44 2.62
C LYS A 273 3.39 -19.29 2.90
N PRO A 274 3.41 -18.71 4.11
CA PRO A 274 2.56 -17.58 4.43
C PRO A 274 2.97 -16.34 3.63
N SER A 275 1.99 -15.48 3.36
CA SER A 275 2.22 -14.15 2.80
C SER A 275 2.98 -13.23 3.78
N THR A 276 3.42 -12.08 3.27
CA THR A 276 3.96 -11.00 4.12
C THR A 276 2.93 -10.59 5.17
N GLU A 277 3.39 -10.39 6.41
CA GLU A 277 2.56 -9.94 7.53
C GLU A 277 1.96 -8.55 7.25
N THR A 278 0.72 -8.34 7.69
CA THR A 278 0.06 -7.03 7.69
C THR A 278 -0.45 -6.71 9.09
N ASP A 279 -0.22 -5.48 9.55
CA ASP A 279 -0.76 -5.00 10.81
C ASP A 279 -2.27 -4.73 10.71
N ILE A 280 -3.03 -5.15 11.72
CA ILE A 280 -4.45 -4.84 11.89
C ILE A 280 -4.55 -3.47 12.60
N PRO A 281 -5.10 -2.43 11.95
CA PRO A 281 -5.24 -1.12 12.57
C PRO A 281 -6.35 -1.14 13.62
N VAL A 282 -5.99 -0.98 14.91
CA VAL A 282 -6.96 -0.87 16.01
C VAL A 282 -7.04 0.58 16.48
N LYS A 283 -8.26 1.09 16.72
CA LYS A 283 -8.53 2.48 17.14
C LYS A 283 -8.08 2.77 18.58
N VAL A 284 -8.16 1.78 19.49
CA VAL A 284 -7.70 1.84 20.89
C VAL A 284 -7.06 0.51 21.25
N TRP A 285 -5.87 0.52 21.84
CA TRP A 285 -5.18 -0.71 22.26
C TRP A 285 -5.68 -1.14 23.63
N SER A 286 -6.44 -2.22 23.72
CA SER A 286 -6.78 -2.85 25.00
C SER A 286 -5.62 -3.74 25.45
N ILE A 287 -5.03 -3.43 26.59
CA ILE A 287 -3.82 -3.99 27.14
C ILE A 287 -4.13 -4.65 28.48
N ASP A 288 -4.14 -5.98 28.49
CA ASP A 288 -4.19 -6.74 29.73
C ASP A 288 -2.75 -7.01 30.23
N LEU A 289 -2.37 -6.51 31.41
CA LEU A 289 -1.05 -6.75 32.01
C LEU A 289 -0.98 -8.04 32.82
N SER A 290 -2.09 -8.74 33.06
CA SER A 290 -2.09 -10.05 33.72
C SER A 290 -1.58 -11.14 32.79
N GLN A 291 -1.69 -10.89 31.47
CA GLN A 291 -1.29 -11.80 30.41
C GLN A 291 0.08 -11.47 29.82
N ARG A 292 0.69 -10.31 30.14
CA ARG A 292 1.95 -9.88 29.53
C ARG A 292 2.77 -8.96 30.41
N LYS A 293 4.09 -9.00 30.22
CA LYS A 293 5.01 -8.07 30.87
C LYS A 293 5.06 -6.72 30.18
N ALA A 294 5.11 -5.65 30.97
CA ALA A 294 5.18 -4.28 30.46
C ALA A 294 6.52 -3.98 29.74
N SER A 295 7.58 -4.75 30.01
CA SER A 295 8.87 -4.62 29.33
C SER A 295 8.78 -4.90 27.82
N PHE A 296 8.03 -5.91 27.40
CA PHE A 296 7.81 -6.21 25.98
C PHE A 296 6.95 -5.14 25.31
N LEU A 297 5.94 -4.62 26.02
CA LEU A 297 5.11 -3.52 25.52
C LEU A 297 5.94 -2.27 25.21
N LEU A 298 6.93 -1.97 26.04
CA LEU A 298 7.84 -0.84 25.81
C LEU A 298 8.59 -0.97 24.49
N GLU A 299 9.10 -2.16 24.17
CA GLU A 299 9.80 -2.41 22.90
C GLU A 299 8.87 -2.24 21.70
N VAL A 300 7.63 -2.74 21.79
CA VAL A 300 6.61 -2.59 20.74
C VAL A 300 6.26 -1.12 20.53
N LEU A 301 6.08 -0.35 21.61
CA LEU A 301 5.71 1.07 21.56
C LEU A 301 6.85 1.94 21.00
N LYS A 302 8.11 1.62 21.28
CA LYS A 302 9.28 2.32 20.71
C LYS A 302 9.37 2.23 19.19
N LEU A 303 8.85 1.14 18.61
CA LEU A 303 8.84 0.92 17.16
C LEU A 303 7.68 1.63 16.44
N GLN A 304 6.73 2.22 17.17
CA GLN A 304 5.58 2.88 16.56
C GLN A 304 5.95 4.27 16.04
N PRO A 305 5.49 4.65 14.83
CA PRO A 305 5.72 5.99 14.29
C PRO A 305 4.92 7.07 15.02
N GLU A 306 3.82 6.69 15.68
CA GLU A 306 2.90 7.60 16.36
C GLU A 306 2.45 7.02 17.71
N LYS A 307 2.14 7.91 18.65
CA LYS A 307 1.61 7.54 19.98
C LYS A 307 0.20 6.95 19.86
N LYS A 308 -0.06 5.85 20.56
CA LYS A 308 -1.34 5.13 20.49
C LYS A 308 -2.19 5.32 21.76
N PRO A 309 -3.53 5.40 21.63
CA PRO A 309 -4.42 5.37 22.79
C PRO A 309 -4.49 3.94 23.34
N VAL A 310 -4.42 3.82 24.67
CA VAL A 310 -4.32 2.56 25.42
C VAL A 310 -5.41 2.49 26.48
N GLU A 311 -6.13 1.38 26.49
CA GLU A 311 -6.99 0.94 27.59
C GLU A 311 -6.25 -0.14 28.38
N LEU A 312 -6.12 0.01 29.69
CA LEU A 312 -5.45 -0.96 30.56
C LEU A 312 -6.44 -1.84 31.32
N LYS A 313 -6.09 -3.14 31.44
CA LYS A 313 -6.82 -4.18 32.17
C LYS A 313 -5.85 -5.09 32.93
N GLY A 314 -6.38 -5.83 33.92
CA GLY A 314 -5.69 -6.96 34.56
C GLY A 314 -4.37 -6.56 35.20
N TRP A 315 -4.38 -5.50 36.00
CA TRP A 315 -3.17 -4.93 36.57
C TRP A 315 -2.47 -5.88 37.57
N SER A 316 -1.12 -5.87 37.59
CA SER A 316 -0.30 -6.65 38.53
C SER A 316 0.14 -5.82 39.73
N ASP A 317 0.26 -6.48 40.89
CA ASP A 317 0.77 -5.91 42.15
C ASP A 317 2.30 -5.72 42.18
N ASP A 318 3.00 -6.20 41.15
CA ASP A 318 4.46 -6.19 41.07
C ASP A 318 4.99 -4.76 40.76
N GLU A 319 5.74 -4.17 41.69
CA GLU A 319 6.37 -2.85 41.53
C GLU A 319 7.29 -2.77 40.31
N SER A 320 7.91 -3.87 39.91
CA SER A 320 8.79 -3.93 38.74
C SER A 320 8.01 -3.82 37.43
N GLU A 321 6.83 -4.44 37.35
CA GLU A 321 5.91 -4.33 36.22
C GLU A 321 5.31 -2.92 36.14
N VAL A 322 4.95 -2.34 37.29
CA VAL A 322 4.50 -0.93 37.37
C VAL A 322 5.58 -0.01 36.81
N ARG A 323 6.82 -0.10 37.32
CA ARG A 323 7.93 0.76 36.86
C ARG A 323 8.21 0.57 35.37
N SER A 324 8.11 -0.67 34.87
CA SER A 324 8.27 -0.98 33.45
C SER A 324 7.15 -0.37 32.60
N PHE A 325 5.91 -0.38 33.09
CA PHE A 325 4.80 0.28 32.41
C PHE A 325 4.94 1.81 32.39
N LEU A 326 5.43 2.43 33.47
CA LEU A 326 5.67 3.88 33.49
C LEU A 326 6.63 4.33 32.38
N GLN A 327 7.57 3.47 31.98
CA GLN A 327 8.47 3.73 30.86
C GLN A 327 7.75 3.71 29.50
N CYS A 328 6.57 3.08 29.40
CA CYS A 328 5.75 3.03 28.18
C CYS A 328 4.99 4.35 27.93
N LEU A 329 4.70 5.11 28.99
CA LEU A 329 3.81 6.28 28.94
C LEU A 329 4.24 7.39 27.96
N PRO A 330 5.54 7.70 27.74
CA PRO A 330 5.96 8.66 26.73
C PRO A 330 5.47 8.34 25.30
N TYR A 331 5.20 7.07 25.02
CA TYR A 331 4.76 6.55 23.73
C TYR A 331 3.22 6.38 23.62
N ILE A 332 2.49 6.72 24.68
CA ILE A 332 1.02 6.58 24.77
C ILE A 332 0.38 7.98 24.68
N SER A 333 -0.67 8.12 23.86
CA SER A 333 -1.38 9.40 23.67
C SER A 333 -2.58 9.57 24.60
N GLN A 334 -3.23 8.47 24.96
CA GLN A 334 -4.37 8.45 25.87
C GLN A 334 -4.31 7.20 26.73
N LEU A 335 -4.63 7.32 28.01
CA LEU A 335 -4.72 6.19 28.92
C LEU A 335 -6.12 6.12 29.54
N SER A 336 -6.79 4.99 29.37
CA SER A 336 -8.05 4.65 30.05
C SER A 336 -7.89 3.41 30.91
N PHE A 337 -8.68 3.33 31.98
CA PHE A 337 -8.65 2.23 32.94
C PHE A 337 -10.03 1.60 33.05
N ASN A 338 -10.08 0.31 33.34
CA ASN A 338 -11.31 -0.33 33.81
C ASN A 338 -11.53 -0.03 35.31
N ASP A 339 -12.79 0.01 35.75
CA ASP A 339 -13.28 0.74 36.94
C ASP A 339 -12.53 0.46 38.27
N ASN A 340 -11.91 -0.70 38.44
CA ASN A 340 -11.27 -1.11 39.69
C ASN A 340 -9.73 -0.95 39.72
N ASP A 341 -9.07 -0.91 38.56
CA ASP A 341 -7.60 -1.02 38.48
C ASP A 341 -6.88 0.28 38.91
N LEU A 342 -7.47 1.44 38.57
CA LEU A 342 -6.93 2.75 38.94
C LEU A 342 -6.93 3.00 40.47
N VAL A 343 -7.96 2.51 41.16
CA VAL A 343 -8.11 2.70 42.62
C VAL A 343 -7.01 1.97 43.36
N TYR A 344 -6.72 0.75 42.92
CA TYR A 344 -5.71 -0.10 43.51
C TYR A 344 -4.33 0.52 43.35
N PHE A 345 -4.01 0.95 42.13
CA PHE A 345 -2.75 1.59 41.77
C PHE A 345 -2.44 2.83 42.64
N LEU A 346 -3.39 3.78 42.71
CA LEU A 346 -3.18 5.05 43.40
C LEU A 346 -3.22 4.96 44.94
N ARG A 347 -3.68 3.84 45.49
CA ARG A 347 -3.74 3.62 46.94
C ARG A 347 -2.38 3.28 47.53
N LYS A 348 -1.53 2.53 46.82
CA LYS A 348 -0.27 1.99 47.35
C LYS A 348 0.91 2.96 47.23
N ASN A 349 0.99 3.78 46.18
CA ASN A 349 2.20 4.54 45.89
C ASN A 349 2.03 6.06 45.94
N ARG A 350 2.24 6.65 47.13
CA ARG A 350 2.16 8.11 47.34
C ARG A 350 3.31 8.87 46.67
N GLU A 351 4.52 8.31 46.64
CA GLU A 351 5.68 8.90 45.96
C GLU A 351 5.55 8.86 44.42
N GLN A 352 4.86 7.86 43.87
CA GLN A 352 4.60 7.79 42.43
C GLN A 352 3.52 8.78 41.98
N ALA A 353 2.70 9.34 42.89
CA ALA A 353 1.70 10.34 42.53
C ALA A 353 2.32 11.60 41.92
N GLU A 354 3.54 11.98 42.34
CA GLU A 354 4.30 13.08 41.74
C GLU A 354 4.79 12.75 40.33
N GLN A 355 5.23 11.51 40.09
CA GLN A 355 5.60 11.03 38.76
C GLN A 355 4.39 11.02 37.81
N PHE A 356 3.22 10.58 38.30
CA PHE A 356 1.97 10.66 37.54
C PHE A 356 1.52 12.09 37.26
N ALA A 357 1.69 13.00 38.22
CA ALA A 357 1.40 14.42 38.02
C ALA A 357 2.31 15.01 36.93
N ALA A 358 3.61 14.70 36.93
CA ALA A 358 4.53 15.12 35.88
C ALA A 358 4.12 14.58 34.49
N LEU A 359 3.60 13.35 34.43
CA LEU A 359 3.09 12.75 33.20
C LEU A 359 1.77 13.36 32.73
N PHE A 360 0.86 13.72 33.64
CA PHE A 360 -0.38 14.41 33.29
C PHE A 360 -0.14 15.81 32.73
N GLN A 361 1.00 16.42 33.08
CA GLN A 361 1.48 17.69 32.52
C GLN A 361 2.27 17.50 31.21
N ALA A 362 2.56 16.26 30.80
CA ALA A 362 3.28 15.99 29.56
C ALA A 362 2.41 16.32 28.34
N HIS A 363 3.02 17.00 27.35
CA HIS A 363 2.31 17.43 26.15
C HIS A 363 1.72 16.23 25.39
N GLY A 364 0.40 16.28 25.18
CA GLY A 364 -0.32 15.30 24.37
C GLY A 364 -0.82 14.06 25.11
N PHE A 365 -0.61 13.95 26.42
CA PHE A 365 -1.17 12.86 27.24
C PHE A 365 -2.60 13.21 27.70
N THR A 366 -3.55 12.29 27.53
CA THR A 366 -4.94 12.44 28.02
C THR A 366 -5.32 11.29 28.95
N LEU A 367 -5.78 11.62 30.17
CA LEU A 367 -6.37 10.64 31.07
C LEU A 367 -7.87 10.56 30.83
N SER A 368 -8.40 9.39 30.48
CA SER A 368 -9.83 9.18 30.30
C SER A 368 -10.39 8.25 31.38
N LEU A 369 -11.34 8.75 32.17
CA LEU A 369 -12.05 8.03 33.21
C LEU A 369 -13.49 7.76 32.74
N GLY A 370 -13.76 6.51 32.37
CA GLY A 370 -15.09 6.01 32.01
C GLY A 370 -15.74 5.22 33.14
N GLY A 371 -16.89 4.61 32.85
CA GLY A 371 -17.53 3.61 33.72
C GLY A 371 -18.06 4.14 35.06
N GLU A 372 -18.21 3.25 36.05
CA GLU A 372 -18.62 3.66 37.40
C GLU A 372 -17.45 4.31 38.14
N LEU A 373 -17.61 5.57 38.57
CA LEU A 373 -16.60 6.30 39.32
C LEU A 373 -16.93 6.32 40.82
N PRO A 374 -16.45 5.33 41.61
CA PRO A 374 -16.66 5.32 43.05
C PRO A 374 -15.86 6.43 43.74
N ARG A 375 -16.23 6.68 45.00
CA ARG A 375 -15.64 7.77 45.79
C ARG A 375 -14.14 7.59 46.00
N GLN A 376 -13.65 6.36 46.11
CA GLN A 376 -12.22 6.08 46.24
C GLN A 376 -11.45 6.52 44.99
N THR A 377 -11.91 6.17 43.78
CA THR A 377 -11.32 6.61 42.50
C THR A 377 -11.22 8.13 42.43
N CYS A 378 -12.33 8.81 42.72
CA CYS A 378 -12.38 10.27 42.72
C CYS A 378 -11.38 10.89 43.72
N THR A 379 -11.18 10.25 44.88
CA THR A 379 -10.24 10.73 45.91
C THR A 379 -8.80 10.58 45.47
N SER A 380 -8.47 9.44 44.89
CA SER A 380 -7.13 9.16 44.40
C SER A 380 -6.76 10.07 43.22
N VAL A 381 -7.63 10.19 42.22
CA VAL A 381 -7.41 11.08 41.07
C VAL A 381 -7.35 12.54 41.51
N GLY A 382 -8.25 12.97 42.40
CA GLY A 382 -8.27 14.34 42.92
C GLY A 382 -6.96 14.72 43.63
N ARG A 383 -6.28 13.77 44.28
CA ARG A 383 -4.94 13.99 44.87
C ARG A 383 -3.86 14.21 43.82
N ILE A 384 -3.86 13.46 42.71
CA ILE A 384 -2.89 13.68 41.62
C ILE A 384 -3.16 15.00 40.92
N LEU A 385 -4.43 15.29 40.64
CA LEU A 385 -4.83 16.56 40.04
C LEU A 385 -4.39 17.74 40.91
N ALA A 386 -4.45 17.62 42.24
CA ALA A 386 -3.93 18.64 43.15
C ALA A 386 -2.42 18.89 43.05
N LEU A 387 -1.64 17.92 42.56
CA LEU A 387 -0.21 18.06 42.27
C LEU A 387 0.05 18.64 40.87
N CYS A 388 -0.98 18.78 40.04
CA CYS A 388 -0.84 19.27 38.67
C CYS A 388 -0.88 20.81 38.63
N THR A 389 0.09 21.43 37.96
CA THR A 389 0.19 22.89 37.86
C THR A 389 -0.54 23.45 36.63
N SER A 390 -0.40 22.81 35.46
CA SER A 390 -1.06 23.21 34.20
C SER A 390 -0.97 22.11 33.12
N GLY A 391 -1.68 22.25 32.01
CA GLY A 391 -1.47 21.39 30.82
C GLY A 391 -2.19 20.04 30.84
N VAL A 392 -3.00 19.78 31.85
CA VAL A 392 -3.70 18.49 32.00
C VAL A 392 -4.82 18.37 30.97
N LYS A 393 -4.84 17.25 30.23
CA LYS A 393 -6.00 16.82 29.42
C LYS A 393 -6.73 15.70 30.16
N LEU A 394 -7.97 15.96 30.54
CA LEU A 394 -8.80 15.06 31.35
C LEU A 394 -10.09 14.74 30.61
N GLY A 395 -10.39 13.47 30.40
CA GLY A 395 -11.69 13.00 29.93
C GLY A 395 -12.47 12.33 31.05
N LEU A 396 -13.70 12.77 31.26
CA LEU A 396 -14.64 12.24 32.25
C LEU A 396 -15.92 11.83 31.54
N THR A 397 -16.06 10.54 31.28
CA THR A 397 -17.25 9.95 30.66
C THR A 397 -17.85 8.85 31.55
N PRO A 398 -18.23 9.17 32.81
CA PRO A 398 -18.76 8.17 33.72
C PRO A 398 -20.15 7.70 33.31
N SER A 399 -20.41 6.39 33.45
CA SER A 399 -21.77 5.84 33.48
C SER A 399 -22.48 6.19 34.79
N LYS A 400 -21.70 6.35 35.89
CA LYS A 400 -22.24 6.70 37.21
C LYS A 400 -21.22 7.43 38.09
N ILE A 401 -21.64 8.54 38.70
CA ILE A 401 -20.82 9.29 39.67
C ILE A 401 -21.69 9.97 40.74
N SER A 402 -21.21 9.99 41.99
CA SER A 402 -21.87 10.71 43.10
C SER A 402 -21.52 12.21 43.10
N LEU A 403 -22.40 13.07 43.63
CA LEU A 403 -22.10 14.52 43.76
C LEU A 403 -20.85 14.75 44.63
N ARG A 404 -20.69 13.94 45.69
CA ARG A 404 -19.53 13.99 46.58
C ARG A 404 -18.25 13.55 45.88
N GLY A 405 -18.33 12.54 45.00
CA GLY A 405 -17.19 12.12 44.16
C GLY A 405 -16.74 13.24 43.22
N ALA A 406 -17.68 13.84 42.47
CA ALA A 406 -17.39 14.99 41.61
C ALA A 406 -16.79 16.17 42.39
N SER A 407 -17.29 16.46 43.60
CA SER A 407 -16.74 17.48 44.49
C SER A 407 -15.29 17.24 44.89
N ILE A 408 -14.86 15.99 44.98
CA ILE A 408 -13.49 15.64 45.37
C ILE A 408 -12.53 15.82 44.18
N LEU A 409 -12.97 15.48 42.96
CA LEU A 409 -12.17 15.66 41.74
C LEU A 409 -11.80 17.13 41.48
N PHE A 410 -12.76 18.03 41.71
CA PHE A 410 -12.62 19.48 41.45
C PHE A 410 -12.46 20.31 42.74
N ARG A 411 -11.90 19.71 43.80
CA ARG A 411 -11.70 20.40 45.08
C ARG A 411 -10.60 21.46 45.01
N HIS A 412 -9.58 21.24 44.19
CA HIS A 412 -8.41 22.10 44.07
C HIS A 412 -8.47 22.93 42.78
N PRO A 413 -7.89 24.15 42.75
CA PRO A 413 -7.82 24.96 41.54
C PRO A 413 -7.00 24.23 40.48
N LEU A 414 -7.55 24.12 39.27
CA LEU A 414 -6.95 23.39 38.16
C LEU A 414 -6.93 24.29 36.93
N MET A 415 -5.80 24.29 36.22
CA MET A 415 -5.67 24.87 34.88
C MET A 415 -5.60 23.71 33.89
N LEU A 416 -6.75 23.41 33.28
CA LEU A 416 -6.89 22.31 32.34
C LEU A 416 -6.67 22.80 30.91
N HIS A 417 -5.92 22.05 30.12
CA HIS A 417 -5.78 22.33 28.70
C HIS A 417 -6.99 21.78 27.92
N ASN A 418 -7.42 20.56 28.22
CA ASN A 418 -8.65 20.00 27.64
C ASN A 418 -9.46 19.25 28.70
N LEU A 419 -10.76 19.50 28.76
CA LEU A 419 -11.71 18.76 29.57
C LEU A 419 -12.79 18.12 28.68
N ILE A 420 -12.75 16.79 28.56
CA ILE A 420 -13.75 16.02 27.82
C ILE A 420 -14.85 15.59 28.78
N LEU A 421 -16.12 15.88 28.48
CA LEU A 421 -17.26 15.55 29.35
C LEU A 421 -18.37 14.84 28.58
N ASN A 422 -19.03 13.88 29.22
CA ASN A 422 -20.32 13.36 28.77
C ASN A 422 -21.52 14.11 29.39
N GLU A 423 -22.73 13.75 28.97
CA GLU A 423 -23.98 14.35 29.42
C GLU A 423 -24.18 14.21 30.95
N ILE A 424 -23.83 13.05 31.51
CA ILE A 424 -23.98 12.75 32.94
C ILE A 424 -23.08 13.67 33.76
N MET A 425 -21.80 13.77 33.40
CA MET A 425 -20.83 14.57 34.13
C MET A 425 -21.12 16.07 34.01
N THR A 426 -21.55 16.54 32.83
CA THR A 426 -21.88 17.94 32.58
C THR A 426 -22.99 18.43 33.51
N VAL A 427 -24.10 17.68 33.60
CA VAL A 427 -25.21 18.02 34.51
C VAL A 427 -24.78 17.93 35.98
N LYS A 428 -23.91 16.97 36.32
CA LYS A 428 -23.40 16.79 37.68
C LYS A 428 -22.56 17.97 38.15
N LEU A 429 -21.70 18.49 37.28
CA LEU A 429 -20.85 19.65 37.57
C LEU A 429 -21.67 20.91 37.76
N THR A 430 -22.69 21.13 36.94
CA THR A 430 -23.60 22.27 37.13
C THR A 430 -24.36 22.20 38.46
N ARG A 431 -24.84 21.01 38.85
CA ARG A 431 -25.46 20.81 40.18
C ARG A 431 -24.46 21.06 41.30
N LEU A 432 -23.21 20.65 41.12
CA LEU A 432 -22.15 20.87 42.11
C LEU A 432 -21.88 22.37 42.29
N LEU A 433 -21.83 23.16 41.21
CA LEU A 433 -21.72 24.63 41.29
C LEU A 433 -22.89 25.25 42.04
N ALA A 434 -24.12 24.78 41.78
CA ALA A 434 -25.31 25.28 42.47
C ALA A 434 -25.28 25.04 44.00
N THR A 435 -24.56 24.02 44.47
CA THR A 435 -24.40 23.75 45.91
C THR A 435 -23.37 24.64 46.60
N GLY A 436 -22.63 25.49 45.88
CA GLY A 436 -21.58 26.34 46.44
C GLY A 436 -20.36 25.59 47.01
N ARG A 437 -20.26 24.28 46.75
CA ARG A 437 -19.18 23.40 47.28
C ARG A 437 -17.91 23.40 46.42
N VAL A 438 -17.90 24.14 45.30
CA VAL A 438 -16.69 24.37 44.49
C VAL A 438 -16.19 25.76 44.83
N SER A 439 -15.04 25.82 45.47
CA SER A 439 -14.47 27.05 46.04
C SER A 439 -13.57 27.84 45.07
N ALA A 440 -13.29 27.34 43.87
CA ALA A 440 -12.36 27.98 42.94
C ALA A 440 -12.88 28.01 41.49
N PRO A 441 -12.74 29.14 40.77
CA PRO A 441 -12.93 29.18 39.32
C PRO A 441 -11.88 28.30 38.65
N ILE A 442 -12.32 27.46 37.71
CA ILE A 442 -11.44 26.58 36.94
C ILE A 442 -11.15 27.26 35.60
N GLY A 443 -9.88 27.34 35.24
CA GLY A 443 -9.44 27.75 33.92
C GLY A 443 -9.35 26.54 33.00
N VAL A 444 -10.07 26.58 31.87
CA VAL A 444 -10.03 25.51 30.87
C VAL A 444 -9.76 26.13 29.51
N GLU A 445 -8.71 25.71 28.82
CA GLU A 445 -8.48 26.20 27.45
C GLU A 445 -9.55 25.65 26.50
N GLU A 446 -9.84 24.34 26.56
CA GLU A 446 -10.85 23.70 25.72
C GLU A 446 -11.76 22.74 26.50
N ILE A 447 -13.08 22.85 26.33
CA ILE A 447 -14.04 21.82 26.76
C ILE A 447 -14.52 21.07 25.53
N SER A 448 -14.43 19.74 25.52
CA SER A 448 -15.00 18.89 24.46
C SER A 448 -16.18 18.10 25.01
N LEU A 449 -17.35 18.18 24.38
CA LEU A 449 -18.49 17.34 24.76
C LEU A 449 -18.50 16.05 23.92
N VAL A 450 -18.66 14.92 24.59
CA VAL A 450 -18.82 13.60 23.96
C VAL A 450 -20.14 13.03 24.41
N ILE A 451 -21.04 12.83 23.45
CA ILE A 451 -22.36 12.26 23.70
C ILE A 451 -22.33 10.86 23.11
N GLU A 452 -22.31 9.84 23.96
CA GLU A 452 -22.12 8.44 23.55
C GLU A 452 -23.33 7.86 22.81
N ASN A 453 -24.54 8.40 23.06
CA ASN A 453 -25.77 7.97 22.41
C ASN A 453 -26.19 8.93 21.30
N SER A 454 -26.14 8.48 20.05
CA SER A 454 -26.61 9.20 18.86
C SER A 454 -28.12 9.44 18.82
N GLN A 455 -28.89 8.91 19.78
CA GLN A 455 -30.36 8.99 19.87
C GLN A 455 -30.87 9.65 21.16
N LEU A 456 -30.14 10.61 21.73
CA LEU A 456 -30.66 11.36 22.89
C LEU A 456 -31.84 12.26 22.48
N SER A 457 -32.85 12.36 23.35
CA SER A 457 -33.97 13.28 23.16
C SER A 457 -33.53 14.75 23.24
N GLU A 458 -34.23 15.63 22.53
CA GLU A 458 -33.95 17.07 22.47
C GLU A 458 -33.96 17.72 23.88
N ASP A 459 -34.81 17.24 24.78
CA ASP A 459 -34.88 17.67 26.18
C ASP A 459 -33.62 17.35 27.00
N VAL A 460 -32.90 16.27 26.66
CA VAL A 460 -31.63 15.95 27.32
C VAL A 460 -30.55 16.90 26.81
N LEU A 461 -30.48 17.11 25.50
CA LEU A 461 -29.50 18.01 24.87
C LEU A 461 -29.67 19.45 25.34
N SER A 462 -30.90 19.97 25.41
CA SER A 462 -31.18 21.31 25.91
C SER A 462 -30.76 21.49 27.38
N ARG A 463 -31.00 20.49 28.22
CA ARG A 463 -30.51 20.47 29.62
C ARG A 463 -28.99 20.46 29.70
N VAL A 464 -28.31 19.67 28.86
CA VAL A 464 -26.85 19.64 28.81
C VAL A 464 -26.31 20.98 28.35
N LEU A 465 -26.87 21.59 27.30
CA LEU A 465 -26.43 22.91 26.80
C LEU A 465 -26.68 24.03 27.81
N SER A 466 -27.81 24.01 28.52
CA SER A 466 -28.08 24.93 29.64
C SER A 466 -27.10 24.73 30.79
N SER A 467 -26.71 23.48 31.05
CA SER A 467 -25.68 23.13 32.02
C SER A 467 -24.32 23.70 31.61
N VAL A 468 -23.92 23.53 30.36
CA VAL A 468 -22.69 24.11 29.78
C VAL A 468 -22.71 25.64 29.84
N ALA A 469 -23.80 26.28 29.42
CA ALA A 469 -23.95 27.74 29.51
C ALA A 469 -23.80 28.24 30.96
N SER A 470 -24.25 27.45 31.93
CA SER A 470 -24.06 27.74 33.36
C SER A 470 -22.62 27.54 33.83
N LEU A 471 -21.92 26.51 33.34
CA LEU A 471 -20.49 26.32 33.58
C LEU A 471 -19.68 27.50 33.02
N LEU A 472 -19.94 27.91 31.77
CA LEU A 472 -19.26 29.01 31.09
C LEU A 472 -19.43 30.37 31.79
N ARG A 473 -20.49 30.54 32.61
CA ARG A 473 -20.67 31.76 33.42
C ARG A 473 -19.70 31.85 34.61
N VAL A 474 -19.22 30.71 35.11
CA VAL A 474 -18.38 30.62 36.30
C VAL A 474 -16.94 30.29 35.94
N TRP A 475 -16.74 29.49 34.89
CA TRP A 475 -15.43 29.03 34.44
C TRP A 475 -14.92 29.88 33.30
N THR A 476 -13.61 30.11 33.28
CA THR A 476 -12.94 30.80 32.17
C THR A 476 -12.58 29.77 31.11
N VAL A 477 -13.36 29.75 30.02
CA VAL A 477 -13.22 28.77 28.93
C VAL A 477 -12.94 29.48 27.61
N GLN A 478 -11.85 29.13 26.93
CA GLN A 478 -11.48 29.78 25.66
C GLN A 478 -12.14 29.13 24.45
N SER A 479 -12.30 27.80 24.46
CA SER A 479 -12.85 27.02 23.35
C SER A 479 -13.85 25.97 23.84
N LEU A 480 -14.94 25.80 23.11
CA LEU A 480 -15.91 24.73 23.31
C LEU A 480 -16.02 23.93 22.01
N ASP A 481 -15.68 22.65 22.08
CA ASP A 481 -15.74 21.71 20.98
C ASP A 481 -16.98 20.82 21.07
N LEU A 482 -17.86 21.00 20.10
CA LEU A 482 -19.10 20.26 19.91
C LEU A 482 -19.08 19.48 18.59
N THR A 483 -17.91 19.29 17.97
CA THR A 483 -17.79 18.60 16.67
C THR A 483 -18.27 17.16 16.70
N LYS A 484 -18.23 16.51 17.88
CA LYS A 484 -18.72 15.15 18.11
C LYS A 484 -20.20 15.08 18.47
N CYS A 485 -20.90 16.20 18.56
CA CYS A 485 -22.30 16.26 18.94
C CYS A 485 -23.17 16.64 17.74
N THR A 486 -24.25 15.89 17.49
CA THR A 486 -25.29 16.26 16.53
C THR A 486 -26.32 17.11 17.24
N ILE A 487 -26.17 18.44 17.13
CA ILE A 487 -27.03 19.40 17.85
C ILE A 487 -27.79 20.25 16.83
N HIS A 488 -29.07 20.50 17.09
CA HIS A 488 -29.87 21.43 16.30
C HIS A 488 -29.39 22.88 16.49
N GLY A 489 -29.30 23.64 15.40
CA GLY A 489 -28.81 25.03 15.43
C GLY A 489 -29.52 25.92 16.46
N HIS A 490 -30.85 25.82 16.57
CA HIS A 490 -31.67 26.60 17.52
C HIS A 490 -31.23 26.44 18.98
N SER A 491 -30.81 25.24 19.39
CA SER A 491 -30.40 24.96 20.78
C SER A 491 -29.11 25.69 21.16
N LEU A 492 -28.31 26.13 20.19
CA LEU A 492 -27.03 26.81 20.42
C LEU A 492 -27.17 28.33 20.61
N ILE A 493 -28.35 28.92 20.39
CA ILE A 493 -28.59 30.37 20.57
C ILE A 493 -28.20 30.81 21.99
N LEU A 494 -28.48 29.98 23.00
CA LEU A 494 -28.11 30.25 24.40
C LEU A 494 -26.59 30.40 24.57
N LEU A 495 -25.79 29.60 23.87
CA LEU A 495 -24.34 29.70 23.90
C LEU A 495 -23.84 30.94 23.16
N LEU A 496 -24.53 31.38 22.11
CA LEU A 496 -24.24 32.65 21.43
C LEU A 496 -24.47 33.88 22.31
N GLY A 497 -25.35 33.81 23.32
CA GLY A 497 -25.54 34.89 24.31
C GLY A 497 -24.40 35.08 25.32
N HIS A 498 -23.45 34.15 25.43
CA HIS A 498 -22.34 34.25 26.38
C HIS A 498 -21.42 35.47 26.08
N ARG A 499 -21.14 36.32 27.07
CA ARG A 499 -20.40 37.59 26.89
C ARG A 499 -18.87 37.47 26.89
N GLY A 500 -18.30 36.35 27.36
CA GLY A 500 -16.85 36.13 27.41
C GLY A 500 -16.22 35.71 26.07
N PRO A 501 -14.88 35.72 25.96
CA PRO A 501 -14.15 35.23 24.79
C PRO A 501 -14.29 33.70 24.69
N LEU A 502 -15.13 33.24 23.76
CA LEU A 502 -15.39 31.82 23.54
C LEU A 502 -15.31 31.52 22.04
N LYS A 503 -14.53 30.50 21.68
CA LYS A 503 -14.52 29.92 20.34
C LYS A 503 -15.40 28.66 20.31
N LEU A 504 -16.29 28.55 19.35
CA LEU A 504 -17.14 27.37 19.13
C LEU A 504 -16.60 26.55 17.97
N LYS A 505 -16.28 25.28 18.20
CA LYS A 505 -16.02 24.30 17.13
C LYS A 505 -17.27 23.45 16.96
N LEU A 506 -17.85 23.47 15.76
CA LEU A 506 -19.11 22.79 15.44
C LEU A 506 -18.88 21.81 14.29
N CYS A 507 -19.69 20.76 14.20
CA CYS A 507 -19.71 19.93 13.00
C CYS A 507 -20.35 20.71 11.83
N PRO A 508 -20.05 20.34 10.56
CA PRO A 508 -20.55 21.04 9.38
C PRO A 508 -22.07 21.22 9.35
N ASP A 509 -22.82 20.17 9.70
CA ASP A 509 -24.29 20.18 9.65
C ASP A 509 -24.88 21.14 10.69
N THR A 510 -24.38 21.09 11.93
CA THR A 510 -24.83 22.01 12.99
C THR A 510 -24.44 23.45 12.68
N LEU A 511 -23.25 23.69 12.10
CA LEU A 511 -22.83 25.03 11.71
C LEU A 511 -23.72 25.59 10.58
N GLN A 512 -24.07 24.77 9.59
CA GLN A 512 -25.01 25.11 8.53
C GLN A 512 -26.38 25.48 9.10
N GLN A 513 -26.94 24.63 9.97
CA GLN A 513 -28.24 24.91 10.61
C GLN A 513 -28.19 26.21 11.42
N LEU A 514 -27.13 26.42 12.22
CA LEU A 514 -26.99 27.62 13.03
C LEU A 514 -26.89 28.90 12.16
N ALA A 515 -26.19 28.85 11.03
CA ALA A 515 -26.10 29.99 10.10
C ALA A 515 -27.48 30.38 9.54
N VAL A 516 -28.33 29.40 9.20
CA VAL A 516 -29.70 29.64 8.74
C VAL A 516 -30.56 30.24 9.85
N VAL A 517 -30.50 29.69 11.06
CA VAL A 517 -31.27 30.19 12.22
C VAL A 517 -30.90 31.64 12.57
N VAL A 518 -29.60 31.96 12.54
CA VAL A 518 -29.11 33.33 12.78
C VAL A 518 -29.59 34.29 11.69
N HIS A 519 -29.63 33.85 10.44
CA HIS A 519 -30.18 34.62 9.33
C HIS A 519 -31.70 34.87 9.50
N GLU A 520 -32.47 33.83 9.83
CA GLU A 520 -33.92 33.92 10.05
C GLU A 520 -34.29 34.84 11.22
N ALA A 521 -33.47 34.85 12.27
CA ALA A 521 -33.67 35.73 13.43
C ALA A 521 -33.57 37.23 13.08
N ARG A 522 -32.87 37.59 11.98
CA ARG A 522 -32.65 38.97 11.52
C ARG A 522 -32.09 39.91 12.61
N ASP A 523 -31.34 39.35 13.56
CA ASP A 523 -30.75 40.07 14.69
C ASP A 523 -29.26 40.35 14.44
N LYS A 524 -28.89 41.63 14.48
CA LYS A 524 -27.53 42.09 14.22
C LYS A 524 -26.54 41.66 15.30
N ASP A 525 -26.93 41.73 16.57
CA ASP A 525 -26.06 41.39 17.71
C ASP A 525 -25.84 39.88 17.77
N LEU A 526 -26.89 39.09 17.48
CA LEU A 526 -26.79 37.65 17.35
C LEU A 526 -25.85 37.26 16.20
N THR A 527 -25.99 37.90 15.03
CA THR A 527 -25.13 37.65 13.86
C THR A 527 -23.66 37.97 14.15
N HIS A 528 -23.40 39.11 14.80
CA HIS A 528 -22.05 39.49 15.20
C HIS A 528 -21.46 38.50 16.23
N SER A 529 -22.26 38.07 17.22
CA SER A 529 -21.83 37.09 18.22
C SER A 529 -21.53 35.73 17.59
N PHE A 530 -22.38 35.27 16.68
CA PHE A 530 -22.18 34.03 15.91
C PHE A 530 -20.84 34.03 15.18
N LEU A 531 -20.58 35.04 14.34
CA LEU A 531 -19.35 35.10 13.56
C LEU A 531 -18.11 35.21 14.46
N LYS A 532 -18.20 35.98 15.56
CA LYS A 532 -17.09 36.12 16.52
C LYS A 532 -16.74 34.80 17.18
N LYS A 533 -17.75 33.99 17.51
CA LYS A 533 -17.56 32.71 18.21
C LYS A 533 -17.07 31.60 17.28
N VAL A 534 -17.54 31.56 16.03
CA VAL A 534 -17.05 30.59 15.05
C VAL A 534 -15.69 31.02 14.46
N GLY A 535 -15.33 32.30 14.58
CA GLY A 535 -14.11 32.86 14.02
C GLY A 535 -14.22 33.18 12.53
N GLY A 536 -15.45 33.30 12.02
CA GLY A 536 -15.73 33.63 10.61
C GLY A 536 -15.45 32.52 9.60
N ASP A 537 -15.03 31.33 10.02
CA ASP A 537 -14.82 30.19 9.11
C ASP A 537 -16.12 29.43 8.86
N LEU A 538 -16.67 29.60 7.67
CA LEU A 538 -17.90 28.96 7.18
C LEU A 538 -17.61 28.09 5.96
N THR A 539 -16.37 27.61 5.80
CA THR A 539 -15.95 26.80 4.64
C THR A 539 -16.66 25.46 4.51
N SER A 540 -17.15 24.92 5.63
CA SER A 540 -17.94 23.68 5.66
C SER A 540 -19.42 23.89 5.35
N CYS A 541 -19.88 25.15 5.24
CA CYS A 541 -21.27 25.48 5.00
C CYS A 541 -21.59 25.60 3.51
N ARG A 542 -22.79 25.17 3.14
CA ARG A 542 -23.43 25.45 1.85
C ARG A 542 -24.38 26.63 2.05
N LEU A 543 -23.82 27.83 2.08
CA LEU A 543 -24.61 29.05 2.29
C LEU A 543 -25.28 29.48 1.00
N ASP A 544 -26.57 29.79 1.08
CA ASP A 544 -27.28 30.50 0.01
C ASP A 544 -26.87 31.97 -0.04
N TRP A 545 -27.12 32.62 -1.18
CA TRP A 545 -26.79 34.03 -1.39
C TRP A 545 -27.39 34.96 -0.34
N GLU A 546 -28.67 34.77 0.02
CA GLU A 546 -29.38 35.64 0.98
C GLU A 546 -28.78 35.54 2.38
N VAL A 547 -28.44 34.31 2.81
CA VAL A 547 -27.76 34.05 4.07
C VAL A 547 -26.40 34.73 4.06
N LEU A 548 -25.57 34.49 3.03
CA LEU A 548 -24.24 35.10 2.90
C LEU A 548 -24.30 36.63 2.92
N LEU A 549 -25.21 37.24 2.16
CA LEU A 549 -25.38 38.69 2.11
C LEU A 549 -25.77 39.25 3.47
N SER A 550 -26.71 38.61 4.18
CA SER A 550 -27.11 39.06 5.51
C SER A 550 -25.95 39.01 6.53
N LEU A 551 -25.16 37.94 6.51
CA LEU A 551 -24.01 37.78 7.40
C LEU A 551 -22.94 38.86 7.15
N LEU A 552 -22.75 39.25 5.89
CA LEU A 552 -21.82 40.31 5.49
C LEU A 552 -22.34 41.71 5.81
N GLN A 553 -23.65 41.94 5.71
CA GLN A 553 -24.26 43.22 6.04
C GLN A 553 -24.23 43.52 7.54
N TYR A 554 -24.45 42.51 8.38
CA TYR A 554 -24.56 42.67 9.82
C TYR A 554 -23.24 42.52 10.59
N SER A 555 -22.13 42.22 9.90
CA SER A 555 -20.83 42.02 10.54
C SER A 555 -19.67 42.71 9.82
N ASN A 556 -18.66 43.10 10.61
CA ASN A 556 -17.39 43.63 10.13
C ASN A 556 -16.26 42.60 10.16
N GLN A 557 -16.54 41.35 10.57
CA GLN A 557 -15.52 40.31 10.64
C GLN A 557 -15.16 39.75 9.26
N HIS A 558 -13.95 39.21 9.15
CA HIS A 558 -13.55 38.47 7.96
C HIS A 558 -14.30 37.15 7.91
N ILE A 559 -14.95 36.87 6.79
CA ILE A 559 -15.72 35.63 6.58
C ILE A 559 -15.01 34.78 5.54
N THR A 560 -14.70 33.54 5.90
CA THR A 560 -14.12 32.55 5.01
C THR A 560 -15.21 31.61 4.52
N VAL A 561 -15.41 31.49 3.21
CA VAL A 561 -16.48 30.67 2.61
C VAL A 561 -15.97 29.83 1.44
N ASN A 562 -16.69 28.75 1.19
CA ASN A 562 -16.55 27.91 0.02
C ASN A 562 -17.76 28.12 -0.92
N LEU A 563 -17.50 28.47 -2.18
CA LEU A 563 -18.52 28.71 -3.20
C LEU A 563 -18.48 27.66 -4.33
N ARG A 564 -18.05 26.41 -4.05
CA ARG A 564 -18.05 25.32 -5.05
C ARG A 564 -19.45 24.90 -5.53
N GLU A 565 -20.45 24.96 -4.66
CA GLU A 565 -21.82 24.54 -4.99
C GLU A 565 -22.79 25.74 -5.12
N ASN A 566 -22.26 26.96 -5.01
CA ASN A 566 -23.05 28.18 -5.01
C ASN A 566 -23.45 28.58 -6.44
N ARG A 567 -24.73 28.90 -6.64
CA ARG A 567 -25.25 29.46 -7.90
C ARG A 567 -25.49 30.95 -7.74
N LEU A 568 -24.49 31.76 -8.05
CA LEU A 568 -24.62 33.22 -8.01
C LEU A 568 -24.87 33.79 -9.41
N SER A 569 -25.79 34.75 -9.50
CA SER A 569 -26.03 35.53 -10.71
C SER A 569 -25.10 36.75 -10.79
N GLU A 570 -25.01 37.37 -11.97
CA GLU A 570 -24.23 38.61 -12.18
C GLU A 570 -24.66 39.77 -11.26
N ARG A 571 -25.95 39.84 -10.92
CA ARG A 571 -26.47 40.83 -9.96
C ARG A 571 -25.87 40.60 -8.57
N ASN A 572 -25.89 39.35 -8.10
CA ASN A 572 -25.33 38.98 -6.79
C ASN A 572 -23.83 39.33 -6.71
N ILE A 573 -23.07 39.09 -7.77
CA ILE A 573 -21.64 39.40 -7.83
C ILE A 573 -21.39 40.91 -7.72
N THR A 574 -22.27 41.73 -8.29
CA THR A 574 -22.20 43.18 -8.20
C THR A 574 -22.48 43.67 -6.78
N ASP A 575 -23.47 43.07 -6.11
CA ASP A 575 -23.82 43.36 -4.72
C ASP A 575 -22.75 42.90 -3.71
N LEU A 576 -21.93 41.92 -4.07
CA LEU A 576 -20.80 41.45 -3.25
C LEU A 576 -19.61 42.42 -3.24
N ARG A 577 -19.52 43.32 -4.22
CA ARG A 577 -18.41 44.25 -4.43
C ARG A 577 -17.95 45.00 -3.17
N PRO A 578 -18.82 45.64 -2.37
CA PRO A 578 -18.39 46.37 -1.17
C PRO A 578 -17.80 45.46 -0.09
N PHE A 579 -18.08 44.16 -0.12
CA PHE A 579 -17.70 43.21 0.92
C PHE A 579 -16.47 42.38 0.57
N LEU A 580 -15.96 42.42 -0.68
CA LEU A 580 -14.83 41.59 -1.13
C LEU A 580 -13.57 41.71 -0.25
N GLY A 581 -13.29 42.90 0.31
CA GLY A 581 -12.15 43.07 1.23
C GLY A 581 -12.28 42.33 2.56
N ARG A 582 -13.49 41.85 2.90
CA ARG A 582 -13.81 41.12 4.14
C ARG A 582 -14.02 39.64 3.89
N ILE A 583 -14.05 39.19 2.65
CA ILE A 583 -14.36 37.80 2.30
C ILE A 583 -13.08 37.08 1.90
N ILE A 584 -12.93 35.85 2.39
CA ILE A 584 -11.88 34.92 1.97
C ILE A 584 -12.56 33.75 1.27
N LEU A 585 -12.42 33.68 -0.05
CA LEU A 585 -12.95 32.61 -0.89
C LEU A 585 -11.92 31.49 -0.95
N LYS A 586 -12.16 30.38 -0.24
CA LYS A 586 -11.23 29.24 -0.21
C LYS A 586 -11.29 28.39 -1.48
N SER A 587 -12.49 28.18 -2.01
CA SER A 587 -12.69 27.61 -3.33
C SER A 587 -13.94 28.14 -3.97
N VAL A 588 -13.90 28.30 -5.29
CA VAL A 588 -14.98 28.82 -6.12
C VAL A 588 -15.13 27.88 -7.30
N GLU A 589 -16.37 27.57 -7.69
CA GLU A 589 -16.63 26.79 -8.88
C GLU A 589 -16.09 27.49 -10.14
N ARG A 590 -15.57 26.73 -11.10
CA ARG A 590 -14.82 27.25 -12.24
C ARG A 590 -15.63 28.17 -13.18
N ASN A 591 -16.92 27.92 -13.40
CA ASN A 591 -17.79 28.79 -14.17
C ASN A 591 -18.17 30.06 -13.38
N LEU A 592 -18.42 29.92 -12.09
CA LEU A 592 -18.64 31.06 -11.20
C LEU A 592 -17.39 31.97 -11.13
N LEU A 593 -16.19 31.38 -11.09
CA LEU A 593 -14.93 32.10 -11.16
C LEU A 593 -14.80 32.88 -12.48
N LEU A 594 -15.18 32.29 -13.62
CA LEU A 594 -15.22 33.00 -14.89
C LEU A 594 -16.20 34.18 -14.86
N LEU A 595 -17.39 33.98 -14.29
CA LEU A 595 -18.39 35.03 -14.15
C LEU A 595 -17.86 36.20 -13.31
N PHE A 596 -17.22 35.91 -12.16
CA PHE A 596 -16.51 36.91 -11.36
C PHE A 596 -15.52 37.70 -12.22
N LEU A 597 -14.64 37.01 -12.95
CA LEU A 597 -13.63 37.68 -13.78
C LEU A 597 -14.25 38.54 -14.88
N HIS A 598 -15.34 38.11 -15.52
CA HIS A 598 -16.02 38.92 -16.52
C HIS A 598 -16.60 40.20 -15.92
N CYS A 599 -17.37 40.09 -14.83
CA CYS A 599 -17.99 41.23 -14.16
C CYS A 599 -16.94 42.26 -13.68
N TYR A 600 -15.83 41.78 -13.10
CA TYR A 600 -14.77 42.64 -12.60
C TYR A 600 -13.78 43.12 -13.68
N SER A 601 -13.72 42.47 -14.86
CA SER A 601 -12.91 42.93 -15.99
C SER A 601 -13.52 44.07 -16.79
N ALA A 602 -14.86 44.21 -16.76
CA ALA A 602 -15.60 45.26 -17.47
C ALA A 602 -15.69 46.57 -16.68
N SER A 603 -15.52 46.53 -15.36
CA SER A 603 -15.57 47.71 -14.50
C SER A 603 -14.39 48.65 -14.77
N LYS A 604 -14.68 49.90 -15.14
CA LYS A 604 -13.67 50.98 -15.27
C LYS A 604 -13.07 51.38 -13.91
N ILE A 605 -13.64 50.91 -12.81
CA ILE A 605 -13.29 51.32 -11.43
C ILE A 605 -12.24 50.36 -10.87
N GLN A 606 -11.03 50.88 -10.65
CA GLN A 606 -9.79 50.18 -10.28
C GLN A 606 -9.77 49.33 -8.97
N PRO A 607 -10.62 49.50 -7.93
CA PRO A 607 -10.51 48.69 -6.71
C PRO A 607 -11.13 47.29 -6.81
N GLY A 608 -12.01 47.04 -7.78
CA GLY A 608 -12.82 45.82 -7.81
C GLY A 608 -12.01 44.54 -8.07
N ALA A 609 -11.14 44.55 -9.09
CA ALA A 609 -10.35 43.37 -9.43
C ALA A 609 -9.26 43.06 -8.38
N THR A 610 -8.68 44.09 -7.77
CA THR A 610 -7.72 43.93 -6.66
C THR A 610 -8.38 43.34 -5.42
N ALA A 611 -9.59 43.79 -5.08
CA ALA A 611 -10.34 43.23 -3.97
C ALA A 611 -10.76 41.78 -4.24
N LEU A 612 -11.18 41.46 -5.48
CA LEU A 612 -11.50 40.08 -5.88
C LEU A 612 -10.27 39.16 -5.75
N LEU A 613 -9.10 39.61 -6.23
CA LEU A 613 -7.87 38.84 -6.11
C LEU A 613 -7.45 38.64 -4.66
N GLY A 614 -7.63 39.66 -3.81
CA GLY A 614 -7.43 39.53 -2.36
C GLY A 614 -8.35 38.50 -1.73
N ALA A 615 -9.65 38.53 -2.09
CA ALA A 615 -10.62 37.55 -1.62
C ALA A 615 -10.28 36.12 -2.06
N LEU A 616 -9.76 35.95 -3.29
CA LEU A 616 -9.29 34.68 -3.83
C LEU A 616 -7.87 34.31 -3.35
N GLN A 617 -7.30 35.01 -2.37
CA GLN A 617 -5.95 34.78 -1.85
C GLN A 617 -4.87 34.76 -2.95
N HIS A 618 -5.05 35.57 -3.99
CA HIS A 618 -4.20 35.61 -5.18
C HIS A 618 -4.04 34.24 -5.88
N ARG A 619 -5.06 33.38 -5.81
CA ARG A 619 -5.07 32.06 -6.46
C ARG A 619 -6.31 31.91 -7.35
N LEU A 620 -6.08 31.83 -8.67
CA LEU A 620 -7.11 31.59 -9.67
C LEU A 620 -7.07 30.12 -10.09
N ASP A 621 -7.93 29.32 -9.48
CA ASP A 621 -7.97 27.87 -9.69
C ASP A 621 -9.12 27.46 -10.62
N PHE A 622 -8.78 27.03 -11.84
CA PHE A 622 -9.73 26.47 -12.81
C PHE A 622 -9.63 24.94 -12.94
N SER A 623 -8.84 24.28 -12.07
CA SER A 623 -8.81 22.82 -12.04
C SER A 623 -10.15 22.25 -11.57
N SER A 624 -10.41 20.99 -11.89
CA SER A 624 -11.63 20.30 -11.52
C SER A 624 -11.75 20.24 -9.99
N SER A 625 -12.67 21.01 -9.43
CA SER A 625 -13.06 20.84 -8.04
C SER A 625 -13.92 19.58 -7.97
N VAL A 626 -13.32 18.46 -7.61
CA VAL A 626 -14.05 17.27 -7.20
C VAL A 626 -14.86 17.64 -5.96
N ASP A 627 -16.19 17.71 -6.11
CA ASP A 627 -17.16 16.96 -5.31
C ASP A 627 -18.61 17.11 -5.83
N LEU A 628 -19.18 15.95 -6.20
CA LEU A 628 -20.58 15.53 -6.21
C LEU A 628 -21.61 16.09 -7.23
N SER A 629 -22.23 15.13 -7.95
CA SER A 629 -23.69 14.98 -8.17
C SER A 629 -24.35 15.23 -9.53
N THR A 630 -23.65 15.51 -10.64
CA THR A 630 -24.34 15.60 -11.95
C THR A 630 -23.53 15.10 -13.15
N LYS A 631 -24.27 14.51 -14.10
CA LYS A 631 -23.94 13.77 -15.34
C LYS A 631 -22.82 14.29 -16.29
N ASP A 632 -22.04 15.31 -15.95
CA ASP A 632 -20.90 15.78 -16.76
C ASP A 632 -19.58 15.26 -16.17
N GLN A 633 -19.39 13.94 -16.25
CA GLN A 633 -18.10 13.33 -15.96
C GLN A 633 -17.09 13.76 -17.03
N GLY A 634 -16.00 14.39 -16.62
CA GLY A 634 -14.74 14.42 -17.37
C GLY A 634 -14.62 15.41 -18.52
N LYS A 635 -15.56 16.35 -18.74
CA LYS A 635 -15.35 17.41 -19.74
C LYS A 635 -14.44 18.51 -19.20
N PRO A 636 -13.29 18.77 -19.86
CA PRO A 636 -12.42 19.89 -19.50
C PRO A 636 -13.12 21.22 -19.76
N LEU A 637 -12.77 22.25 -18.99
CA LEU A 637 -13.36 23.58 -19.16
C LEU A 637 -12.77 24.25 -20.40
N CYS A 638 -13.58 24.48 -21.44
CA CYS A 638 -13.15 25.18 -22.64
C CYS A 638 -13.11 26.70 -22.42
N LEU A 639 -11.93 27.30 -22.34
CA LEU A 639 -11.77 28.75 -22.20
C LEU A 639 -11.78 29.44 -23.58
N SER A 640 -12.72 30.35 -23.76
CA SER A 640 -12.85 31.18 -24.96
C SER A 640 -11.79 32.30 -25.02
N SER A 641 -11.70 32.95 -26.18
CA SER A 641 -10.87 34.17 -26.31
C SER A 641 -11.38 35.32 -25.44
N ALA A 642 -12.65 35.35 -25.03
CA ALA A 642 -13.18 36.38 -24.14
C ALA A 642 -12.72 36.13 -22.70
N ASP A 643 -12.78 34.87 -22.25
CA ASP A 643 -12.33 34.44 -20.91
C ASP A 643 -10.86 34.76 -20.70
N CYS A 644 -10.00 34.38 -21.64
CA CYS A 644 -8.56 34.68 -21.58
C CYS A 644 -8.27 36.19 -21.54
N LYS A 645 -9.10 37.01 -22.20
CA LYS A 645 -8.98 38.48 -22.13
C LYS A 645 -9.39 39.00 -20.75
N ALA A 646 -10.47 38.46 -20.16
CA ALA A 646 -10.94 38.85 -18.83
C ALA A 646 -9.89 38.49 -17.76
N ILE A 647 -9.40 37.24 -17.77
CA ILE A 647 -8.31 36.77 -16.90
C ILE A 647 -7.09 37.70 -17.01
N ALA A 648 -6.62 37.97 -18.23
CA ALA A 648 -5.47 38.83 -18.44
C ALA A 648 -5.68 40.28 -17.94
N ARG A 649 -6.90 40.84 -18.05
CA ARG A 649 -7.20 42.18 -17.54
C ARG A 649 -7.19 42.23 -16.02
N VAL A 650 -7.75 41.23 -15.35
CA VAL A 650 -7.76 41.13 -13.88
C VAL A 650 -6.34 40.94 -13.35
N LEU A 651 -5.57 40.02 -13.94
CA LEU A 651 -4.18 39.78 -13.55
C LEU A 651 -3.30 41.03 -13.68
N LYS A 652 -3.52 41.85 -14.71
CA LYS A 652 -2.79 43.13 -14.90
C LYS A 652 -2.99 44.13 -13.77
N GLN A 653 -4.09 44.05 -13.04
CA GLN A 653 -4.38 44.94 -11.91
C GLN A 653 -3.79 44.40 -10.60
N SER A 654 -3.29 43.16 -10.57
CA SER A 654 -2.68 42.57 -9.38
C SER A 654 -1.37 43.26 -9.01
N ARG A 655 -1.23 43.62 -7.75
CA ARG A 655 0.04 44.08 -7.16
C ARG A 655 0.84 42.93 -6.55
N TYR A 656 0.24 41.78 -6.30
CA TYR A 656 0.88 40.62 -5.70
C TYR A 656 1.14 39.54 -6.74
N VAL A 657 2.00 38.57 -6.41
CA VAL A 657 2.19 37.38 -7.25
C VAL A 657 0.90 36.57 -7.20
N THR A 658 0.28 36.35 -8.36
CA THR A 658 -0.97 35.60 -8.48
C THR A 658 -0.70 34.24 -9.10
N GLU A 659 -1.16 33.16 -8.46
CA GLU A 659 -1.13 31.82 -9.03
C GLU A 659 -2.32 31.62 -9.98
N LEU A 660 -2.07 31.11 -11.18
CA LEU A 660 -3.06 30.76 -12.19
C LEU A 660 -2.95 29.27 -12.52
N ILE A 661 -3.97 28.49 -12.15
CA ILE A 661 -3.98 27.03 -12.28
C ILE A 661 -4.93 26.63 -13.40
N LEU A 662 -4.40 25.95 -14.41
CA LEU A 662 -5.09 25.55 -15.64
C LEU A 662 -4.91 24.04 -15.90
N ARG A 663 -5.10 23.18 -14.90
CA ARG A 663 -4.83 21.74 -15.02
C ARG A 663 -5.90 20.97 -15.80
N ASP A 664 -7.16 21.40 -15.75
CA ASP A 664 -8.30 20.72 -16.40
C ASP A 664 -9.05 21.64 -17.37
N CYS A 665 -8.30 22.40 -18.17
CA CYS A 665 -8.84 23.34 -19.14
C CYS A 665 -8.45 22.97 -20.57
N GLU A 666 -9.33 23.30 -21.51
CA GLU A 666 -9.04 23.31 -22.94
C GLU A 666 -8.99 24.75 -23.45
N ILE A 667 -7.93 25.12 -24.14
CA ILE A 667 -7.74 26.50 -24.60
C ILE A 667 -7.26 26.48 -26.04
N SER A 668 -7.97 27.18 -26.93
CA SER A 668 -7.52 27.32 -28.32
C SER A 668 -6.20 28.09 -28.43
N ASP A 669 -5.35 27.74 -29.40
CA ASP A 669 -4.06 28.43 -29.69
C ASP A 669 -4.20 29.95 -29.83
N ARG A 670 -5.34 30.41 -30.36
CA ARG A 670 -5.62 31.85 -30.52
C ARG A 670 -5.87 32.53 -29.17
N ALA A 671 -6.53 31.83 -28.24
CA ALA A 671 -6.80 32.31 -26.89
C ALA A 671 -5.53 32.27 -26.02
N LEU A 672 -4.74 31.19 -26.09
CA LEU A 672 -3.44 31.07 -25.39
C LEU A 672 -2.47 32.20 -25.75
N ARG A 673 -2.31 32.49 -27.04
CA ARG A 673 -1.45 33.61 -27.49
C ARG A 673 -1.87 34.96 -26.90
N LYS A 674 -3.17 35.19 -26.75
CA LYS A 674 -3.69 36.44 -26.17
C LYS A 674 -3.49 36.50 -24.65
N LEU A 675 -3.55 35.35 -23.97
CA LEU A 675 -3.26 35.23 -22.55
C LEU A 675 -1.78 35.57 -22.33
N LEU A 676 -0.85 34.82 -22.96
CA LEU A 676 0.61 34.95 -22.80
C LEU A 676 1.17 36.34 -23.09
N LEU A 677 0.79 36.98 -24.20
CA LEU A 677 1.23 38.35 -24.55
C LEU A 677 0.87 39.39 -23.47
N LYS A 678 -0.06 39.05 -22.59
CA LYS A 678 -0.64 39.95 -21.61
C LYS A 678 -0.42 39.50 -20.17
N ILE A 679 0.25 38.36 -19.92
CA ILE A 679 0.57 37.89 -18.57
C ILE A 679 1.59 38.86 -17.93
N PRO A 680 1.23 39.50 -16.81
CA PRO A 680 2.16 40.35 -16.06
C PRO A 680 3.34 39.57 -15.50
N ARG A 681 4.43 40.27 -15.13
CA ARG A 681 5.61 39.64 -14.50
C ARG A 681 5.32 38.92 -13.17
N ARG A 682 4.16 39.17 -12.55
CA ARG A 682 3.78 38.70 -11.21
C ARG A 682 2.71 37.59 -11.28
N VAL A 683 2.89 36.62 -12.18
CA VAL A 683 1.97 35.48 -12.31
C VAL A 683 2.77 34.19 -12.27
N ASN A 684 2.36 33.26 -11.41
CA ASN A 684 2.84 31.89 -11.41
C ASN A 684 1.81 31.02 -12.14
N LEU A 685 2.23 30.29 -13.17
CA LEU A 685 1.35 29.51 -14.04
C LEU A 685 1.54 28.03 -13.73
N SER A 686 0.43 27.36 -13.41
CA SER A 686 0.38 25.91 -13.16
C SER A 686 -0.52 25.26 -14.23
N PRO A 687 -0.04 25.08 -15.48
CA PRO A 687 -0.83 24.53 -16.57
C PRO A 687 -0.88 22.99 -16.49
N SER A 688 -1.82 22.39 -17.20
CA SER A 688 -1.74 20.97 -17.54
C SER A 688 -0.58 20.72 -18.51
N LYS A 689 -0.05 19.50 -18.53
CA LYS A 689 1.00 19.11 -19.49
C LYS A 689 0.56 19.32 -20.95
N ALA A 690 -0.71 19.07 -21.26
CA ALA A 690 -1.27 19.32 -22.60
C ALA A 690 -1.26 20.82 -22.96
N ILE A 691 -1.69 21.69 -22.04
CA ILE A 691 -1.63 23.14 -22.25
C ILE A 691 -0.18 23.61 -22.33
N LEU A 692 0.74 23.03 -21.56
CA LEU A 692 2.15 23.38 -21.61
C LEU A 692 2.77 23.07 -22.98
N VAL A 693 2.47 21.91 -23.57
CA VAL A 693 2.87 21.58 -24.94
C VAL A 693 2.30 22.59 -25.95
N GLN A 694 1.02 22.94 -25.84
CA GLN A 694 0.40 23.96 -26.70
C GLN A 694 1.08 25.33 -26.53
N LEU A 695 1.37 25.76 -25.30
CA LEU A 695 2.07 27.01 -25.00
C LEU A 695 3.46 27.04 -25.66
N VAL A 696 4.22 25.95 -25.58
CA VAL A 696 5.52 25.82 -26.24
C VAL A 696 5.36 25.88 -27.77
N GLN A 697 4.41 25.16 -28.35
CA GLN A 697 4.15 25.15 -29.80
C GLN A 697 3.65 26.50 -30.35
N THR A 698 3.10 27.39 -29.51
CA THR A 698 2.74 28.76 -29.93
C THR A 698 3.95 29.68 -30.14
N CYS A 699 5.14 29.27 -29.70
CA CYS A 699 6.39 29.99 -29.92
C CYS A 699 6.91 29.75 -31.34
N ASN A 700 7.07 30.83 -32.10
CA ASN A 700 7.63 30.83 -33.44
C ASN A 700 8.66 31.95 -33.58
N LYS A 701 9.42 31.95 -34.69
CA LYS A 701 10.47 32.94 -34.93
C LYS A 701 10.00 34.41 -34.82
N LYS A 702 8.72 34.70 -35.04
CA LYS A 702 8.16 36.07 -34.99
C LYS A 702 7.86 36.55 -33.56
N ASN A 703 7.57 35.65 -32.62
CA ASN A 703 7.13 35.99 -31.26
C ASN A 703 8.04 35.44 -30.15
N ALA A 704 9.08 34.67 -30.48
CA ALA A 704 9.94 33.95 -29.54
C ALA A 704 10.55 34.87 -28.47
N VAL A 705 11.04 36.06 -28.83
CA VAL A 705 11.68 37.01 -27.91
C VAL A 705 10.80 37.37 -26.72
N HIS A 706 9.52 37.66 -26.95
CA HIS A 706 8.59 38.07 -25.89
C HIS A 706 7.89 36.88 -25.23
N HIS A 707 7.56 35.85 -25.99
CA HIS A 707 6.86 34.67 -25.48
C HIS A 707 7.75 33.78 -24.60
N ALA A 708 8.97 33.46 -25.04
CA ALA A 708 9.84 32.52 -24.34
C ALA A 708 10.17 33.00 -22.92
N GLY A 709 10.65 34.25 -22.80
CA GLY A 709 10.98 34.82 -21.50
C GLY A 709 9.77 35.05 -20.59
N SER A 710 8.57 35.29 -21.15
CA SER A 710 7.36 35.45 -20.35
C SER A 710 6.82 34.11 -19.86
N LEU A 711 6.90 33.06 -20.68
CA LEU A 711 6.50 31.69 -20.34
C LEU A 711 7.40 31.12 -19.23
N VAL A 712 8.73 31.11 -19.43
CA VAL A 712 9.67 30.55 -18.43
C VAL A 712 9.56 31.28 -17.09
N ARG A 713 9.41 32.61 -17.11
CA ARG A 713 9.19 33.38 -15.88
C ARG A 713 7.86 33.02 -15.21
N ALA A 714 6.80 32.84 -15.99
CA ALA A 714 5.49 32.47 -15.45
C ALA A 714 5.51 31.06 -14.84
N LEU A 715 6.34 30.15 -15.34
CA LEU A 715 6.50 28.80 -14.80
C LEU A 715 7.49 28.72 -13.62
N GLY A 716 8.07 29.84 -13.17
CA GLY A 716 9.04 29.85 -12.07
C GLY A 716 10.42 29.26 -12.41
N GLY A 717 10.71 28.99 -13.68
CA GLY A 717 11.99 28.40 -14.12
C GLY A 717 12.00 26.87 -14.21
N GLU A 718 10.88 26.21 -13.93
CA GLU A 718 10.74 24.75 -14.03
C GLU A 718 9.76 24.41 -15.17
N MET A 719 10.11 23.43 -16.02
CA MET A 719 9.27 22.99 -17.12
C MET A 719 9.18 21.48 -17.16
N ASP A 720 8.07 20.94 -16.65
CA ASP A 720 7.77 19.51 -16.68
C ASP A 720 6.89 19.14 -17.89
N LEU A 721 7.52 18.49 -18.88
CA LEU A 721 6.88 17.92 -20.06
C LEU A 721 6.91 16.38 -20.04
N SER A 722 7.25 15.77 -18.90
CA SER A 722 7.36 14.31 -18.80
C SER A 722 6.08 13.59 -19.19
N GLU A 723 6.20 12.38 -19.74
CA GLU A 723 5.06 11.55 -20.15
C GLU A 723 4.16 12.18 -21.23
N THR A 724 4.64 13.21 -21.94
CA THR A 724 3.94 13.81 -23.09
C THR A 724 4.54 13.39 -24.43
N MET A 725 3.69 13.21 -25.46
CA MET A 725 4.14 12.92 -26.82
C MET A 725 4.56 14.23 -27.50
N LEU A 726 5.86 14.44 -27.66
CA LEU A 726 6.42 15.63 -28.32
C LEU A 726 6.76 15.34 -29.79
N ASP A 727 6.18 16.13 -30.69
CA ASP A 727 6.49 16.07 -32.12
C ASP A 727 7.72 16.92 -32.48
N GLN A 728 8.24 16.77 -33.72
CA GLN A 728 9.39 17.54 -34.21
C GLN A 728 9.14 19.06 -34.13
N LYS A 729 7.89 19.50 -34.32
CA LYS A 729 7.50 20.91 -34.24
C LYS A 729 7.57 21.43 -32.81
N ALA A 730 7.09 20.68 -31.81
CA ALA A 730 7.22 21.00 -30.40
C ALA A 730 8.70 21.10 -30.01
N CYS A 731 9.53 20.15 -30.43
CA CYS A 731 10.97 20.17 -30.13
C CYS A 731 11.69 21.37 -30.77
N SER A 732 11.32 21.73 -32.01
CA SER A 732 11.85 22.94 -32.67
C SER A 732 11.38 24.23 -32.00
N SER A 733 10.15 24.27 -31.49
CA SER A 733 9.61 25.42 -30.76
C SER A 733 10.22 25.53 -29.37
N LEU A 734 10.47 24.41 -28.69
CA LEU A 734 11.20 24.33 -27.43
C LEU A 734 12.64 24.83 -27.59
N ALA A 735 13.30 24.54 -28.71
CA ALA A 735 14.61 25.10 -29.01
C ALA A 735 14.57 26.64 -29.07
N LEU A 736 13.54 27.23 -29.69
CA LEU A 736 13.33 28.69 -29.66
C LEU A 736 13.07 29.20 -28.23
N VAL A 737 12.33 28.46 -27.41
CA VAL A 737 12.11 28.83 -26.00
C VAL A 737 13.46 28.88 -25.26
N LEU A 738 14.32 27.86 -25.42
CA LEU A 738 15.65 27.84 -24.81
C LEU A 738 16.59 28.91 -25.41
N GLU A 739 16.46 29.23 -26.69
CA GLU A 739 17.27 30.26 -27.36
C GLU A 739 17.00 31.65 -26.76
N TYR A 740 15.73 32.02 -26.59
CA TYR A 740 15.29 33.37 -26.21
C TYR A 740 14.89 33.54 -24.73
N SER A 741 14.93 32.49 -23.91
CA SER A 741 14.70 32.58 -22.46
C SER A 741 16.01 32.57 -21.66
N LYS A 742 15.94 33.10 -20.43
CA LYS A 742 16.97 32.99 -19.40
C LYS A 742 16.30 32.52 -18.11
N GLY A 743 16.97 31.69 -17.33
CA GLY A 743 16.50 31.27 -16.01
C GLY A 743 15.60 30.03 -15.99
N LEU A 744 15.66 29.16 -17.01
CA LEU A 744 15.10 27.81 -16.90
C LEU A 744 16.10 26.93 -16.13
N SER A 745 15.80 26.60 -14.89
CA SER A 745 16.62 25.75 -14.04
C SER A 745 16.40 24.28 -14.34
N GLU A 746 15.15 23.88 -14.55
CA GLU A 746 14.76 22.47 -14.69
C GLU A 746 13.90 22.24 -15.94
N LEU A 747 14.25 21.20 -16.70
CA LEU A 747 13.50 20.73 -17.85
C LEU A 747 13.36 19.21 -17.78
N ASP A 748 12.16 18.72 -17.54
CA ASP A 748 11.86 17.29 -17.54
C ASP A 748 11.20 16.90 -18.88
N LEU A 749 11.91 16.05 -19.63
CA LEU A 749 11.49 15.45 -20.91
C LEU A 749 11.51 13.92 -20.82
N SER A 750 11.34 13.36 -19.62
CA SER A 750 11.32 11.93 -19.41
C SER A 750 10.06 11.28 -20.01
N ARG A 751 10.19 10.05 -20.53
CA ARG A 751 9.06 9.28 -21.10
C ARG A 751 8.30 9.98 -22.24
N CYS A 752 8.97 10.85 -23.00
CA CYS A 752 8.37 11.62 -24.10
C CYS A 752 8.42 10.94 -25.48
N GLN A 753 8.89 9.69 -25.56
CA GLN A 753 9.17 8.97 -26.83
C GLN A 753 10.13 9.72 -27.79
N LEU A 754 11.06 10.49 -27.22
CA LEU A 754 12.02 11.27 -28.01
C LEU A 754 13.05 10.35 -28.70
N THR A 755 13.43 10.71 -29.92
CA THR A 755 14.46 10.04 -30.72
C THR A 755 15.61 11.01 -30.98
N ASP A 756 16.72 10.50 -31.52
CA ASP A 756 17.87 11.33 -31.89
C ASP A 756 17.51 12.49 -32.81
N HIS A 757 16.57 12.26 -33.74
CA HIS A 757 16.08 13.29 -34.66
C HIS A 757 15.31 14.41 -33.96
N HIS A 758 14.49 14.06 -32.96
CA HIS A 758 13.69 15.02 -32.19
C HIS A 758 14.58 15.96 -31.35
N LEU A 759 15.68 15.46 -30.79
CA LEU A 759 16.57 16.24 -29.92
C LEU A 759 17.62 17.07 -30.66
N GLN A 760 17.86 16.81 -31.95
CA GLN A 760 18.85 17.53 -32.76
C GLN A 760 18.74 19.07 -32.70
N PRO A 761 17.52 19.69 -32.75
CA PRO A 761 17.37 21.15 -32.62
C PRO A 761 17.70 21.69 -31.22
N LEU A 762 17.58 20.86 -30.18
CA LEU A 762 17.74 21.28 -28.78
C LEU A 762 19.21 21.31 -28.36
N LEU A 763 20.07 20.49 -28.99
CA LEU A 763 21.48 20.30 -28.63
C LEU A 763 22.26 21.61 -28.45
N ALA A 764 22.00 22.61 -29.28
CA ALA A 764 22.70 23.90 -29.23
C ALA A 764 22.37 24.72 -27.97
N HIS A 765 21.29 24.39 -27.27
CA HIS A 765 20.76 25.20 -26.17
C HIS A 765 20.62 24.45 -24.84
N LEU A 766 20.89 23.13 -24.79
CA LEU A 766 20.79 22.33 -23.55
C LEU A 766 21.72 22.82 -22.43
N HIS A 767 22.85 23.46 -22.76
CA HIS A 767 23.80 24.05 -21.81
C HIS A 767 23.20 25.20 -20.96
N LYS A 768 21.97 25.63 -21.23
CA LYS A 768 21.28 26.69 -20.48
C LYS A 768 20.43 26.16 -19.32
N VAL A 769 20.22 24.85 -19.26
CA VAL A 769 19.35 24.20 -18.26
C VAL A 769 20.21 23.49 -17.23
N GLN A 770 19.99 23.76 -15.94
CA GLN A 770 20.80 23.17 -14.86
C GLN A 770 20.44 21.71 -14.61
N VAL A 771 19.16 21.36 -14.60
CA VAL A 771 18.65 20.00 -14.38
C VAL A 771 17.85 19.58 -15.61
N LEU A 772 18.33 18.57 -16.33
CA LEU A 772 17.71 18.06 -17.55
C LEU A 772 17.42 16.57 -17.40
N ASP A 773 16.15 16.18 -17.38
CA ASP A 773 15.77 14.77 -17.42
C ASP A 773 15.37 14.35 -18.83
N LEU A 774 16.07 13.35 -19.36
CA LEU A 774 15.83 12.72 -20.67
C LEU A 774 15.64 11.19 -20.51
N SER A 775 15.32 10.72 -19.31
CA SER A 775 15.16 9.31 -18.99
C SER A 775 13.98 8.67 -19.73
N HIS A 776 14.04 7.36 -19.94
CA HIS A 776 12.97 6.58 -20.59
C HIS A 776 12.57 7.05 -22.01
N ASN A 777 13.56 7.45 -22.82
CA ASN A 777 13.37 7.82 -24.22
C ASN A 777 14.09 6.82 -25.17
N ALA A 778 14.09 7.10 -26.48
CA ALA A 778 14.74 6.28 -27.50
C ALA A 778 16.08 6.89 -27.97
N ILE A 779 16.87 7.43 -27.04
CA ILE A 779 18.15 8.11 -27.33
C ILE A 779 19.28 7.09 -27.54
N SER A 780 20.10 7.29 -28.58
CA SER A 780 21.25 6.42 -28.88
C SER A 780 22.54 6.82 -28.15
N ASN A 781 23.49 5.88 -28.10
CA ASN A 781 24.86 6.10 -27.61
C ASN A 781 25.63 7.21 -28.37
N CYS A 782 25.25 7.52 -29.62
CA CYS A 782 25.89 8.58 -30.40
C CYS A 782 25.42 9.95 -29.93
N LEU A 783 24.12 10.11 -29.71
CA LEU A 783 23.53 11.37 -29.26
C LEU A 783 23.87 11.66 -27.79
N SER A 784 23.88 10.65 -26.92
CA SER A 784 24.26 10.84 -25.51
C SER A 784 25.66 11.44 -25.35
N LYS A 785 26.63 11.03 -26.18
CA LYS A 785 27.97 11.65 -26.24
C LYS A 785 27.93 13.11 -26.68
N LYS A 786 27.06 13.46 -27.63
CA LYS A 786 26.88 14.86 -28.08
C LYS A 786 26.24 15.73 -26.99
N ILE A 787 25.26 15.19 -26.26
CA ILE A 787 24.64 15.86 -25.12
C ILE A 787 25.68 16.11 -24.03
N LEU A 788 26.48 15.09 -23.68
CA LEU A 788 27.56 15.21 -22.71
C LEU A 788 28.55 16.30 -23.13
N LYS A 789 28.98 16.33 -24.40
CA LYS A 789 29.88 17.38 -24.91
C LYS A 789 29.26 18.78 -24.83
N ALA A 790 27.96 18.91 -25.13
CA ALA A 790 27.27 20.19 -25.06
C ALA A 790 27.19 20.73 -23.62
N VAL A 791 26.89 19.87 -22.66
CA VAL A 791 26.69 20.26 -21.25
C VAL A 791 28.00 20.35 -20.45
N SER A 792 29.06 19.64 -20.86
CA SER A 792 30.39 19.70 -20.21
C SER A 792 31.05 21.08 -20.25
N THR A 793 30.53 21.99 -21.06
CA THR A 793 31.04 23.37 -21.18
C THR A 793 30.63 24.27 -20.01
N SER A 794 29.65 23.87 -19.20
CA SER A 794 29.11 24.63 -18.07
C SER A 794 29.21 23.83 -16.75
N LYS A 795 29.64 24.48 -15.66
CA LYS A 795 29.74 23.85 -14.33
C LYS A 795 28.34 23.76 -13.68
N GLY A 796 28.07 22.68 -12.95
CA GLY A 796 26.88 22.53 -12.11
C GLY A 796 25.61 22.06 -12.83
N HIS A 797 25.73 21.27 -13.91
CA HIS A 797 24.59 20.71 -14.63
C HIS A 797 24.39 19.23 -14.28
N THR A 798 23.13 18.81 -14.13
CA THR A 798 22.70 17.43 -13.89
C THR A 798 21.88 16.97 -15.08
N VAL A 799 22.29 15.88 -15.72
CA VAL A 799 21.55 15.29 -16.85
C VAL A 799 21.21 13.84 -16.54
N TRP A 800 19.92 13.49 -16.55
CA TRP A 800 19.46 12.12 -16.38
C TRP A 800 19.16 11.48 -17.74
N LEU A 801 19.79 10.33 -18.01
CA LEU A 801 19.66 9.57 -19.26
C LEU A 801 19.25 8.11 -19.01
N THR A 802 18.64 7.82 -17.86
CA THR A 802 18.37 6.43 -17.45
C THR A 802 17.37 5.75 -18.38
N ASN A 803 17.50 4.43 -18.55
CA ASN A 803 16.57 3.60 -19.33
C ASN A 803 16.33 4.07 -20.79
N ASN A 804 17.40 4.52 -21.47
CA ASN A 804 17.41 4.82 -22.90
C ASN A 804 17.95 3.62 -23.73
N ARG A 805 17.94 3.71 -25.07
CA ARG A 805 18.49 2.68 -25.99
C ARG A 805 20.02 2.64 -25.99
N MET A 806 20.62 2.58 -24.81
CA MET A 806 22.06 2.52 -24.61
C MET A 806 22.48 1.06 -24.50
N THR A 807 23.17 0.55 -25.52
CA THR A 807 23.77 -0.79 -25.44
C THR A 807 24.99 -0.73 -24.53
N ALA A 808 25.00 -1.59 -23.51
CA ALA A 808 26.18 -1.83 -22.69
C ALA A 808 27.25 -2.48 -23.58
N LYS A 809 28.15 -1.68 -24.14
CA LYS A 809 29.47 -2.22 -24.49
C LYS A 809 30.27 -2.32 -23.18
N PRO A 810 30.95 -3.45 -22.91
CA PRO A 810 31.87 -3.55 -21.80
C PRO A 810 33.03 -2.58 -22.10
N CYS A 811 32.96 -1.39 -21.55
CA CYS A 811 34.03 -0.41 -21.63
C CYS A 811 34.33 0.00 -20.19
N SER A 812 35.44 -0.56 -19.71
CA SER A 812 36.17 -0.15 -18.53
C SER A 812 36.47 1.35 -18.59
N CYS A 813 35.60 2.19 -18.06
CA CYS A 813 35.93 3.55 -17.66
C CYS A 813 34.92 3.96 -16.59
N ARG A 814 35.34 3.86 -15.33
CA ARG A 814 34.75 4.65 -14.25
C ARG A 814 34.87 6.12 -14.63
N HIS A 815 33.76 6.85 -14.73
CA HIS A 815 33.70 8.22 -14.22
C HIS A 815 32.29 8.51 -13.71
N ARG A 816 32.26 9.18 -12.57
CA ARG A 816 31.10 9.52 -11.74
C ARG A 816 30.08 10.37 -12.48
#